data_AF-A0A4Q4NGH9-F1
#
_entry.id   AF-A0A4Q4NGH9-F1
#
_cell.length_a   1.000
_cell.length_b   1.000
_cell.length_c   1.000
_cell.angle_alpha   90.00
_cell.angle_beta   90.00
_cell.angle_gamma   90.00
#
_symmetry.space_group_name_H-M   'P 1'
#
loop_
_entity.id
_entity.type
_entity.pdbx_description
1 polymer ?
#
loop_
_entity_poly.entity_id
_entity_poly.type
_entity_poly.pdbx_seq_one_letter_code
_entity_poly.pdbx_strand_id
1 'polypeptide(L)'
;MLSNGLLRDALLKTKLRHAKQPVYLRSDKYMALGCDLKDLVTLERLLRAEFDVPSSSILFVAEVSITYMPLNDSDALIRWASTIEDARFCILEQYLPQGPAHPFAKTMLSHFDKLKASINAVKLHSSLTQQATRFRNAGWPTLIMARNLWDLWSDDAFTPPALRSGLDAIEPFDEWEEFALFGGHYFLLVASNSEQRRTPKSTHSEAAATGECSKAIDAQSIALEIPEQSTGAVTPRRFTAAFAVDKDSVAFHGGQGTRARLVDMDVLRREDHNGDRISKPCDLLPTARMCHTITSMHNGEALLVGGRGSPTQACADCWLFVHGAWTKVDDLVPARYRHCAVAVTLGSGESQTHGVFVFGGKASDGTVLDAEHYCALWTANNGWHSIPVDGPRPSVRFGAAISTIGSAQDWGLLIGGANKSGVVMEDAVWEWSVSVTPTPRLNFRHRTNDVRSSLENSACARIGANLVPWNDSLMLIGGVSKKHIHSLSDDFLLLKCKNTAIEVECLSMQVSPPTAWPLLVGVGAVSTSRGEIVLAGGGAVCFSMGSYWNEEPMTIFPGPSQGAKPWRRVVPSQVSGAAGTEGTAQASTAETTTKSQRGEAKARKRPATAARTTEIARVQIQSSDDFAKLTASLKPAIIEGLDIGPCTDLWTLDYLKEKLGPERELVIHECSSDRMTFKDKNFSYIKRSVSDFLGGIAQGSHAYLRAVSSSQPNKLPTKLEEDFPTISNDFRVPAVCNIVQENYHSSPLRISGPVTLWLHYDVLSNILCQIRGSKTLFLYPPTDVSLLDFPPGGSSSNIDVLTSKNPKLRRTHPHAASLKPGDILYIPPMWSHTATPEDGVSVAVNVFWKGLEKGYAAGKDVYGNRDLQAYENGRRDVEKIVKAFRDLPVDVSKFYLARLADEISERSEKLGEKKRTSGSREDEQ
;
A
#
# COMPACT_ATOMS: atom_id res chain seq x y z
N MET A 1 -23.54 22.83 3.92
CA MET A 1 -23.64 21.56 4.66
C MET A 1 -24.71 20.59 4.15
N LEU A 2 -25.72 21.00 3.36
CA LEU A 2 -26.87 20.14 3.00
C LEU A 2 -26.89 19.64 1.52
N SER A 3 -25.73 19.46 0.90
CA SER A 3 -25.61 18.94 -0.48
C SER A 3 -25.70 17.41 -0.58
N ASN A 4 -25.69 16.68 0.55
CA ASN A 4 -25.78 15.22 0.59
C ASN A 4 -27.21 14.79 0.99
N GLY A 5 -27.89 14.05 0.12
CA GLY A 5 -29.25 13.56 0.32
C GLY A 5 -29.43 12.70 1.58
N LEU A 6 -28.45 11.90 1.98
CA LEU A 6 -28.53 11.06 3.19
C LEU A 6 -28.69 11.88 4.47
N LEU A 7 -27.86 12.93 4.62
CA LEU A 7 -27.93 13.87 5.74
C LEU A 7 -29.13 14.80 5.61
N ARG A 8 -29.37 15.33 4.40
CA ARG A 8 -30.47 16.25 4.13
C ARG A 8 -31.82 15.61 4.43
N ASP A 9 -32.08 14.40 3.95
CA ASP A 9 -33.41 13.78 4.05
C ASP A 9 -33.66 13.20 5.45
N ALA A 10 -32.61 12.86 6.20
CA ALA A 10 -32.71 12.56 7.63
C ALA A 10 -33.05 13.81 8.47
N LEU A 11 -32.44 14.96 8.15
CA LEU A 11 -32.70 16.24 8.82
C LEU A 11 -34.06 16.85 8.42
N LEU A 12 -34.45 16.78 7.14
CA LEU A 12 -35.72 17.33 6.64
C LEU A 12 -36.96 16.54 7.09
N LYS A 13 -36.81 15.29 7.55
CA LYS A 13 -37.89 14.51 8.20
C LYS A 13 -38.14 14.91 9.67
N THR A 14 -37.52 15.98 10.15
CA THR A 14 -37.65 16.47 11.53
C THR A 14 -38.02 17.96 11.52
N LYS A 15 -38.86 18.43 12.45
CA LYS A 15 -39.24 19.85 12.45
C LYS A 15 -38.01 20.67 12.86
N LEU A 16 -37.54 21.52 11.95
CA LEU A 16 -36.48 22.47 12.24
C LEU A 16 -36.99 23.52 13.22
N ARG A 17 -36.22 23.78 14.28
CA ARG A 17 -36.53 24.76 15.33
C ARG A 17 -35.56 25.93 15.23
N HIS A 18 -35.98 27.11 15.66
CA HIS A 18 -35.09 28.28 15.69
C HIS A 18 -33.87 28.00 16.59
N ALA A 19 -32.68 28.28 16.06
CA ALA A 19 -31.40 28.12 16.74
C ALA A 19 -30.69 29.48 16.87
N LYS A 20 -29.84 29.63 17.89
CA LYS A 20 -28.93 30.76 18.08
C LYS A 20 -27.61 30.20 18.60
N GLN A 21 -26.49 30.82 18.23
CA GLN A 21 -25.18 30.45 18.76
C GLN A 21 -25.22 30.35 20.30
N PRO A 22 -24.62 29.31 20.90
CA PRO A 22 -23.72 28.31 20.28
C PRO A 22 -24.41 27.12 19.56
N VAL A 23 -25.75 27.06 19.52
CA VAL A 23 -26.47 26.03 18.75
C VAL A 23 -26.59 26.46 17.28
N TYR A 24 -26.03 25.66 16.37
CA TYR A 24 -25.98 25.96 14.93
C TYR A 24 -27.11 25.32 14.13
N LEU A 25 -27.59 24.15 14.55
CA LEU A 25 -28.73 23.47 13.95
C LEU A 25 -29.55 22.78 15.05
N ARG A 26 -30.88 22.84 14.94
CA ARG A 26 -31.80 22.31 15.96
C ARG A 26 -33.05 21.74 15.30
N SER A 27 -33.41 20.52 15.65
CA SER A 27 -34.66 19.88 15.25
C SER A 27 -35.25 19.04 16.38
N ASP A 28 -36.29 18.26 16.10
CA ASP A 28 -36.89 17.31 17.05
C ASP A 28 -36.00 16.09 17.36
N LYS A 29 -35.04 15.74 16.48
CA LYS A 29 -34.19 14.52 16.63
C LYS A 29 -32.70 14.76 16.44
N TYR A 30 -32.28 15.98 16.13
CA TYR A 30 -30.87 16.30 15.92
C TYR A 30 -30.56 17.72 16.41
N MET A 31 -29.38 17.90 16.99
CA MET A 31 -28.84 19.19 17.37
C MET A 31 -27.34 19.24 17.07
N ALA A 32 -26.90 20.29 16.38
CA ALA A 32 -25.49 20.62 16.23
C ALA A 32 -25.15 21.77 17.20
N LEU A 33 -24.37 21.44 18.23
CA LEU A 33 -23.89 22.38 19.24
C LEU A 33 -22.38 22.60 19.04
N GLY A 34 -21.94 23.86 18.96
CA GLY A 34 -20.52 24.20 19.07
C GLY A 34 -20.15 24.43 20.53
N CYS A 35 -19.37 23.54 21.12
CA CYS A 35 -18.94 23.65 22.51
C CYS A 35 -17.47 23.21 22.61
N ASP A 36 -16.65 23.98 23.35
CA ASP A 36 -15.35 23.49 23.80
C ASP A 36 -15.60 22.56 24.99
N LEU A 37 -15.24 21.28 24.87
CA LEU A 37 -15.52 20.24 25.87
C LEU A 37 -14.78 20.45 27.22
N LYS A 38 -13.90 21.46 27.32
CA LYS A 38 -13.35 21.94 28.59
C LYS A 38 -14.35 22.80 29.39
N ASP A 39 -15.29 23.47 28.72
CA ASP A 39 -16.32 24.31 29.37
C ASP A 39 -17.57 23.48 29.69
N LEU A 40 -17.43 22.65 30.72
CA LEU A 40 -18.49 21.77 31.22
C LEU A 40 -19.71 22.55 31.74
N VAL A 41 -19.51 23.77 32.24
CA VAL A 41 -20.60 24.63 32.74
C VAL A 41 -21.50 25.08 31.58
N THR A 42 -20.91 25.51 30.47
CA THR A 42 -21.66 25.83 29.25
C THR A 42 -22.30 24.57 28.65
N LEU A 43 -21.60 23.44 28.61
CA LEU A 43 -22.13 22.17 28.10
C LEU A 43 -23.39 21.73 28.87
N GLU A 44 -23.31 21.69 30.21
CA GLU A 44 -24.43 21.28 31.06
C GLU A 44 -25.62 22.23 30.94
N ARG A 45 -25.38 23.54 31.00
CA ARG A 45 -26.43 24.56 30.87
C ARG A 45 -27.18 24.43 29.54
N LEU A 46 -26.49 24.09 28.46
CA LEU A 46 -27.09 23.93 27.14
C LEU A 46 -27.84 22.60 27.00
N LEU A 47 -27.31 21.50 27.54
CA LEU A 47 -28.01 20.22 27.52
C LEU A 47 -29.29 20.24 28.37
N ARG A 48 -29.25 20.82 29.59
CA ARG A 48 -30.44 20.98 30.44
C ARG A 48 -31.48 21.95 29.90
N ALA A 49 -31.10 22.86 28.99
CA ALA A 49 -32.04 23.75 28.29
C ALA A 49 -32.75 23.08 27.09
N GLU A 50 -32.30 21.89 26.68
CA GLU A 50 -32.78 21.16 25.51
C GLU A 50 -33.47 19.84 25.86
N PHE A 51 -32.96 19.16 26.90
CA PHE A 51 -33.38 17.83 27.33
C PHE A 51 -33.74 17.83 28.81
N ASP A 52 -34.78 17.08 29.17
CA ASP A 52 -35.07 16.73 30.55
C ASP A 52 -34.08 15.64 31.00
N VAL A 53 -32.86 16.07 31.34
CA VAL A 53 -31.72 15.19 31.66
C VAL A 53 -32.06 14.14 32.74
N PRO A 54 -32.79 14.45 33.83
CA PRO A 54 -33.21 13.44 34.81
C PRO A 54 -34.12 12.33 34.27
N SER A 55 -34.94 12.58 33.24
CA SER A 55 -35.85 11.56 32.67
C SER A 55 -35.31 10.90 31.40
N SER A 56 -34.05 11.19 31.02
CA SER A 56 -33.44 10.78 29.76
C SER A 56 -32.31 9.76 29.95
N SER A 57 -32.37 8.63 29.25
CA SER A 57 -31.23 7.72 29.08
C SER A 57 -30.21 8.31 28.09
N ILE A 58 -28.98 8.59 28.52
CA ILE A 58 -27.96 9.24 27.67
C ILE A 58 -26.84 8.27 27.30
N LEU A 59 -26.47 8.24 26.01
CA LEU A 59 -25.27 7.57 25.52
C LEU A 59 -24.26 8.62 25.04
N PHE A 60 -23.15 8.75 25.74
CA PHE A 60 -21.98 9.48 25.28
C PHE A 60 -21.15 8.58 24.35
N VAL A 61 -20.67 9.15 23.23
CA VAL A 61 -19.77 8.47 22.30
C VAL A 61 -18.53 9.35 22.10
N ALA A 62 -17.39 8.85 22.57
CA ALA A 62 -16.08 9.46 22.39
C ALA A 62 -15.24 8.56 21.46
N GLU A 63 -15.45 8.70 20.15
CA GLU A 63 -14.68 8.00 19.12
C GLU A 63 -13.47 8.86 18.73
N VAL A 64 -12.29 8.47 19.20
CA VAL A 64 -10.97 9.08 18.94
C VAL A 64 -11.01 10.60 19.03
N SER A 65 -11.45 11.13 20.18
CA SER A 65 -11.73 12.55 20.35
C SER A 65 -11.20 13.14 21.65
N ILE A 66 -11.54 12.56 22.79
CA ILE A 66 -11.13 13.09 24.11
C ILE A 66 -9.67 12.73 24.45
N THR A 67 -9.10 11.73 23.77
CA THR A 67 -7.67 11.37 23.81
C THR A 67 -6.74 12.55 23.50
N TYR A 68 -7.19 13.49 22.67
CA TYR A 68 -6.43 14.68 22.29
C TYR A 68 -6.56 15.84 23.28
N MET A 69 -7.58 15.83 24.15
CA MET A 69 -7.73 16.85 25.20
C MET A 69 -6.60 16.71 26.24
N PRO A 70 -6.25 17.78 26.99
CA PRO A 70 -5.42 17.64 28.17
C PRO A 70 -6.06 16.66 29.16
N LEU A 71 -5.23 15.84 29.84
CA LEU A 71 -5.69 14.76 30.73
C LEU A 71 -6.75 15.24 31.73
N ASN A 72 -6.43 16.28 32.50
CA ASN A 72 -7.31 16.87 33.51
C ASN A 72 -8.71 17.23 32.96
N ASP A 73 -8.77 17.77 31.74
CA ASP A 73 -10.01 18.19 31.10
C ASP A 73 -10.83 16.99 30.63
N SER A 74 -10.18 15.99 30.02
CA SER A 74 -10.83 14.75 29.61
C SER A 74 -11.36 13.94 30.80
N ASP A 75 -10.64 13.93 31.91
CA ASP A 75 -11.06 13.27 33.15
C ASP A 75 -12.19 14.04 33.86
N ALA A 76 -12.18 15.38 33.78
CA ALA A 76 -13.28 16.20 34.23
C ALA A 76 -14.55 15.94 33.41
N LEU A 77 -14.45 15.82 32.08
CA LEU A 77 -15.56 15.49 31.19
C LEU A 77 -16.13 14.08 31.48
N ILE A 78 -15.28 13.06 31.64
CA ILE A 78 -15.72 11.69 31.98
C ILE A 78 -16.43 11.67 33.34
N ARG A 79 -15.92 12.41 34.33
CA ARG A 79 -16.52 12.52 35.67
C ARG A 79 -17.84 13.29 35.65
N TRP A 80 -17.92 14.38 34.92
CA TRP A 80 -19.15 15.15 34.73
C TRP A 80 -20.22 14.31 34.03
N ALA A 81 -19.86 13.54 33.00
CA ALA A 81 -20.80 12.65 32.32
C ALA A 81 -21.37 11.56 33.25
N SER A 82 -20.65 11.20 34.33
CA SER A 82 -21.09 10.23 35.34
C SER A 82 -22.11 10.80 36.34
N THR A 83 -22.35 12.12 36.38
CA THR A 83 -23.31 12.73 37.31
C THR A 83 -24.75 12.76 36.76
N ILE A 84 -24.98 12.17 35.57
CA ILE A 84 -26.29 12.01 34.95
C ILE A 84 -26.86 10.64 35.34
N GLU A 85 -28.12 10.58 35.78
CA GLU A 85 -28.70 9.43 36.48
C GLU A 85 -28.70 8.10 35.68
N ASP A 86 -29.17 8.11 34.42
CA ASP A 86 -29.08 6.96 33.50
C ASP A 86 -28.18 7.30 32.31
N ALA A 87 -26.87 7.12 32.51
CA ALA A 87 -25.87 7.35 31.48
C ALA A 87 -25.07 6.10 31.12
N ARG A 88 -24.57 6.11 29.88
CA ARG A 88 -23.59 5.16 29.33
C ARG A 88 -22.51 5.95 28.61
N PHE A 89 -21.25 5.55 28.77
CA PHE A 89 -20.13 6.18 28.10
C PHE A 89 -19.41 5.14 27.24
N CYS A 90 -19.50 5.32 25.93
CA CYS A 90 -18.81 4.51 24.93
C CYS A 90 -17.58 5.29 24.45
N ILE A 91 -16.39 4.71 24.60
CA ILE A 91 -15.13 5.32 24.21
C ILE A 91 -14.35 4.36 23.31
N LEU A 92 -13.89 4.86 22.16
CA LEU A 92 -13.02 4.13 21.23
C LEU A 92 -11.75 4.96 21.00
N GLU A 93 -10.64 4.57 21.61
CA GLU A 93 -9.40 5.35 21.61
C GLU A 93 -8.15 4.44 21.59
N GLN A 94 -6.97 5.05 21.44
CA GLN A 94 -5.69 4.34 21.45
C GLN A 94 -5.25 3.96 22.88
N TYR A 95 -4.56 2.84 23.00
CA TYR A 95 -3.80 2.46 24.18
C TYR A 95 -2.47 1.77 23.79
N LEU A 96 -1.60 1.56 24.78
CA LEU A 96 -0.25 1.07 24.60
C LEU A 96 -0.09 -0.27 25.36
N PRO A 97 -0.56 -1.41 24.81
CA PRO A 97 -0.56 -2.70 25.51
C PRO A 97 0.82 -3.12 26.03
N GLN A 98 1.89 -2.69 25.34
CA GLN A 98 3.28 -3.01 25.64
C GLN A 98 4.12 -1.72 25.85
N GLY A 99 3.45 -0.64 26.28
CA GLY A 99 4.07 0.67 26.50
C GLY A 99 4.50 1.40 25.22
N PRO A 100 5.09 2.61 25.38
CA PRO A 100 5.44 3.50 24.25
C PRO A 100 6.68 3.05 23.46
N ALA A 101 7.48 2.12 24.00
CA ALA A 101 8.70 1.63 23.35
C ALA A 101 8.41 0.63 22.22
N HIS A 102 7.27 -0.07 22.27
CA HIS A 102 6.85 -1.04 21.26
C HIS A 102 6.82 -0.39 19.86
N PRO A 103 7.37 -1.01 18.79
CA PRO A 103 7.58 -0.36 17.48
C PRO A 103 6.33 0.29 16.86
N PHE A 104 5.18 -0.38 16.91
CA PHE A 104 3.91 0.18 16.42
C PHE A 104 3.48 1.39 17.27
N ALA A 105 3.57 1.28 18.60
CA ALA A 105 3.22 2.35 19.54
C ALA A 105 4.08 3.60 19.34
N LYS A 106 5.41 3.42 19.27
CA LYS A 106 6.38 4.49 18.98
C LYS A 106 6.08 5.22 17.67
N THR A 107 5.72 4.46 16.65
CA THR A 107 5.39 4.98 15.30
C THR A 107 4.07 5.76 15.31
N MET A 108 3.03 5.20 15.95
CA MET A 108 1.73 5.85 16.17
C MET A 108 1.88 7.17 16.95
N LEU A 109 2.57 7.17 18.08
CA LEU A 109 2.79 8.37 18.90
C LEU A 109 3.54 9.44 18.09
N SER A 110 4.64 9.08 17.43
CA SER A 110 5.40 9.99 16.57
C SER A 110 4.55 10.62 15.46
N HIS A 111 3.62 9.87 14.87
CA HIS A 111 2.68 10.38 13.87
C HIS A 111 1.76 11.47 14.45
N PHE A 112 1.10 11.18 15.57
CA PHE A 112 0.16 12.11 16.20
C PHE A 112 0.84 13.36 16.77
N ASP A 113 2.05 13.23 17.31
CA ASP A 113 2.85 14.37 17.76
C ASP A 113 3.27 15.28 16.58
N LYS A 114 3.68 14.70 15.44
CA LYS A 114 3.96 15.47 14.20
C LYS A 114 2.75 16.24 13.68
N LEU A 115 1.54 15.72 13.89
CA LEU A 115 0.28 16.39 13.54
C LEU A 115 -0.17 17.44 14.57
N LYS A 116 0.57 17.63 15.68
CA LYS A 116 0.15 18.45 16.84
C LYS A 116 -1.18 17.99 17.47
N ALA A 117 -1.47 16.70 17.35
CA ALA A 117 -2.66 16.04 17.88
C ALA A 117 -2.23 14.90 18.83
N SER A 118 -1.36 15.23 19.80
CA SER A 118 -0.79 14.26 20.73
C SER A 118 -1.86 13.46 21.47
N ILE A 119 -1.68 12.13 21.51
CA ILE A 119 -2.50 11.21 22.31
C ILE A 119 -2.13 11.43 23.78
N ASN A 120 -2.93 12.22 24.51
CA ASN A 120 -2.64 12.61 25.89
C ASN A 120 -3.09 11.53 26.89
N ALA A 121 -4.20 10.84 26.62
CA ALA A 121 -4.76 9.81 27.52
C ALA A 121 -3.73 8.75 27.93
N VAL A 122 -2.92 8.29 26.97
CA VAL A 122 -1.93 7.21 27.17
C VAL A 122 -0.70 7.60 27.98
N LYS A 123 -0.51 8.89 28.31
CA LYS A 123 0.58 9.36 29.19
C LYS A 123 0.39 8.92 30.64
N LEU A 124 -0.85 8.65 31.04
CA LEU A 124 -1.21 8.17 32.39
C LEU A 124 -2.03 6.86 32.33
N HIS A 125 -2.85 6.68 31.29
CA HIS A 125 -3.74 5.53 31.12
C HIS A 125 -3.34 4.72 29.88
N SER A 126 -2.13 4.15 29.94
CA SER A 126 -1.54 3.36 28.85
C SER A 126 -2.16 1.97 28.66
N SER A 127 -2.72 1.34 29.71
CA SER A 127 -3.29 -0.02 29.67
C SER A 127 -4.82 -0.03 29.81
N LEU A 128 -5.46 -1.12 29.36
CA LEU A 128 -6.89 -1.35 29.60
C LEU A 128 -7.25 -1.33 31.09
N THR A 129 -6.41 -1.91 31.94
CA THR A 129 -6.58 -1.88 33.41
C THR A 129 -6.58 -0.44 33.94
N GLN A 130 -5.69 0.42 33.44
CA GLN A 130 -5.64 1.83 33.84
C GLN A 130 -6.84 2.63 33.29
N GLN A 131 -7.35 2.33 32.10
CA GLN A 131 -8.57 2.95 31.55
C GLN A 131 -9.82 2.48 32.31
N ALA A 132 -9.92 1.20 32.68
CA ALA A 132 -10.99 0.68 33.52
C ALA A 132 -11.00 1.39 34.90
N THR A 133 -9.83 1.53 35.53
CA THR A 133 -9.67 2.27 36.80
C THR A 133 -9.98 3.76 36.65
N ARG A 134 -9.60 4.39 35.52
CA ARG A 134 -9.95 5.79 35.19
C ARG A 134 -11.46 6.02 35.24
N PHE A 135 -12.23 5.18 34.56
CA PHE A 135 -13.70 5.27 34.55
C PHE A 135 -14.30 4.97 35.92
N ARG A 136 -13.86 3.92 36.61
CA ARG A 136 -14.32 3.58 37.98
C ARG A 136 -14.09 4.75 38.96
N ASN A 137 -12.89 5.33 38.96
CA ASN A 137 -12.54 6.50 39.79
C ASN A 137 -13.25 7.80 39.36
N ALA A 138 -13.75 7.86 38.13
CA ALA A 138 -14.55 8.97 37.63
C ALA A 138 -16.06 8.81 37.93
N GLY A 139 -16.48 7.79 38.68
CA GLY A 139 -17.89 7.62 39.09
C GLY A 139 -18.70 6.66 38.22
N TRP A 140 -18.05 5.80 37.42
CA TRP A 140 -18.71 4.78 36.61
C TRP A 140 -18.59 3.39 37.27
N PRO A 141 -19.60 2.92 38.04
CA PRO A 141 -19.51 1.69 38.82
C PRO A 141 -19.50 0.42 37.95
N THR A 142 -20.16 0.43 36.79
CA THR A 142 -20.27 -0.75 35.91
C THR A 142 -19.48 -0.53 34.63
N LEU A 143 -18.61 -1.49 34.28
CA LEU A 143 -18.02 -1.59 32.95
C LEU A 143 -18.70 -2.76 32.23
N ILE A 144 -19.39 -2.47 31.14
CA ILE A 144 -20.05 -3.45 30.27
C ILE A 144 -19.01 -4.13 29.38
N MET A 145 -17.98 -3.38 28.96
CA MET A 145 -16.91 -3.87 28.10
C MET A 145 -15.66 -3.00 28.28
N ALA A 146 -14.47 -3.60 28.16
CA ALA A 146 -13.18 -2.91 28.03
C ALA A 146 -12.20 -3.84 27.29
N ARG A 147 -12.25 -3.86 25.95
CA ARG A 147 -11.53 -4.83 25.11
C ARG A 147 -10.88 -4.15 23.91
N ASN A 148 -9.79 -4.72 23.40
CA ASN A 148 -9.16 -4.23 22.17
C ASN A 148 -9.92 -4.71 20.92
N LEU A 149 -9.77 -4.01 19.79
CA LEU A 149 -10.53 -4.31 18.57
C LEU A 149 -10.13 -5.64 17.93
N TRP A 150 -8.90 -6.14 18.16
CA TRP A 150 -8.44 -7.44 17.66
C TRP A 150 -9.04 -8.63 18.44
N ASP A 151 -9.18 -8.50 19.76
CA ASP A 151 -9.90 -9.43 20.62
C ASP A 151 -11.41 -9.42 20.31
N LEU A 152 -11.98 -8.26 19.98
CA LEU A 152 -13.37 -8.15 19.50
C LEU A 152 -13.58 -8.78 18.11
N TRP A 153 -12.62 -8.64 17.18
CA TRP A 153 -12.62 -9.37 15.90
C TRP A 153 -12.58 -10.90 16.09
N SER A 154 -11.88 -11.36 17.13
CA SER A 154 -11.79 -12.78 17.49
C SER A 154 -13.01 -13.31 18.27
N ASP A 155 -14.02 -12.47 18.54
CA ASP A 155 -15.25 -12.84 19.26
C ASP A 155 -16.42 -13.06 18.29
N ASP A 156 -16.94 -14.28 18.26
CA ASP A 156 -18.05 -14.69 17.40
C ASP A 156 -19.40 -14.06 17.82
N ALA A 157 -19.53 -13.57 19.05
CA ALA A 157 -20.72 -12.84 19.51
C ALA A 157 -20.70 -11.36 19.07
N PHE A 158 -19.52 -10.78 18.84
CA PHE A 158 -19.36 -9.38 18.43
C PHE A 158 -19.16 -9.24 16.91
N THR A 159 -18.29 -10.07 16.33
CA THR A 159 -18.11 -10.22 14.87
C THR A 159 -18.31 -11.68 14.45
N PRO A 160 -19.54 -12.09 14.10
CA PRO A 160 -19.83 -13.47 13.72
C PRO A 160 -18.99 -13.95 12.53
N PRO A 161 -18.67 -15.26 12.42
CA PRO A 161 -17.89 -15.82 11.31
C PRO A 161 -18.41 -15.44 9.92
N ALA A 162 -19.73 -15.38 9.75
CA ALA A 162 -20.38 -14.99 8.49
C ALA A 162 -20.15 -13.51 8.13
N LEU A 163 -20.04 -12.61 9.11
CA LEU A 163 -19.69 -11.21 8.88
C LEU A 163 -18.22 -11.11 8.46
N ARG A 164 -17.31 -11.79 9.17
CA ARG A 164 -15.87 -11.77 8.87
C ARG A 164 -15.56 -12.31 7.48
N SER A 165 -16.06 -13.51 7.14
CA SER A 165 -15.90 -14.09 5.79
C SER A 165 -16.70 -13.36 4.71
N GLY A 166 -17.68 -12.53 5.07
CA GLY A 166 -18.37 -11.64 4.13
C GLY A 166 -17.48 -10.49 3.62
N LEU A 167 -16.44 -10.11 4.38
CA LEU A 167 -15.51 -9.05 3.99
C LEU A 167 -14.54 -9.48 2.88
N ASP A 168 -14.26 -10.78 2.73
CA ASP A 168 -13.42 -11.31 1.64
C ASP A 168 -14.02 -10.99 0.24
N ALA A 169 -15.33 -10.73 0.16
CA ALA A 169 -16.01 -10.31 -1.08
C ALA A 169 -15.91 -8.80 -1.36
N ILE A 170 -15.43 -7.99 -0.42
CA ILE A 170 -15.31 -6.53 -0.56
C ILE A 170 -13.97 -6.16 -1.19
N GLU A 171 -12.86 -6.66 -0.65
CA GLU A 171 -11.53 -6.44 -1.20
C GLU A 171 -10.55 -7.58 -0.88
N PRO A 172 -9.52 -7.82 -1.72
CA PRO A 172 -8.53 -8.87 -1.47
C PRO A 172 -7.56 -8.51 -0.34
N PHE A 173 -7.70 -9.17 0.81
CA PHE A 173 -6.94 -8.86 2.02
C PHE A 173 -5.89 -9.92 2.41
N ASP A 174 -4.70 -9.45 2.83
CA ASP A 174 -3.62 -10.31 3.35
C ASP A 174 -2.67 -9.62 4.35
N GLU A 175 -3.11 -8.56 5.04
CA GLU A 175 -2.29 -7.79 6.01
C GLU A 175 -2.70 -8.10 7.46
N TRP A 176 -2.86 -9.38 7.78
CA TRP A 176 -3.39 -9.87 9.06
C TRP A 176 -2.61 -9.40 10.28
N GLU A 177 -1.28 -9.40 10.22
CA GLU A 177 -0.43 -8.93 11.30
C GLU A 177 -0.51 -7.41 11.50
N GLU A 178 -0.71 -6.63 10.43
CA GLU A 178 -0.96 -5.17 10.51
C GLU A 178 -2.30 -4.89 11.18
N PHE A 179 -3.33 -5.64 10.80
CA PHE A 179 -4.66 -5.49 11.36
C PHE A 179 -4.72 -5.92 12.84
N ALA A 180 -4.00 -6.97 13.21
CA ALA A 180 -3.81 -7.35 14.61
C ALA A 180 -3.04 -6.27 15.40
N LEU A 181 -1.95 -5.73 14.85
CA LEU A 181 -1.20 -4.63 15.47
C LEU A 181 -2.08 -3.38 15.65
N PHE A 182 -2.80 -2.96 14.62
CA PHE A 182 -3.75 -1.84 14.68
C PHE A 182 -4.86 -2.09 15.70
N GLY A 183 -5.59 -3.20 15.55
CA GLY A 183 -6.71 -3.54 16.41
C GLY A 183 -6.30 -3.80 17.87
N GLY A 184 -5.06 -4.23 18.11
CA GLY A 184 -4.49 -4.41 19.44
C GLY A 184 -3.98 -3.14 20.12
N HIS A 185 -3.87 -2.01 19.41
CA HIS A 185 -3.53 -0.68 19.98
C HIS A 185 -4.73 0.26 20.08
N TYR A 186 -5.92 -0.20 19.69
CA TYR A 186 -7.19 0.52 19.86
C TYR A 186 -8.11 -0.30 20.76
N PHE A 187 -8.87 0.37 21.62
CA PHE A 187 -9.83 -0.28 22.50
C PHE A 187 -11.21 0.32 22.41
N LEU A 188 -12.21 -0.50 22.76
CA LEU A 188 -13.59 -0.10 22.99
C LEU A 188 -13.92 -0.36 24.46
N LEU A 189 -14.28 0.69 25.19
CA LEU A 189 -14.77 0.60 26.56
C LEU A 189 -16.19 1.18 26.63
N VAL A 190 -17.07 0.48 27.33
CA VAL A 190 -18.46 0.88 27.56
C VAL A 190 -18.72 0.87 29.06
N ALA A 191 -18.88 2.05 29.64
CA ALA A 191 -19.18 2.26 31.04
C ALA A 191 -20.66 2.60 31.26
N SER A 192 -21.20 2.33 32.45
CA SER A 192 -22.58 2.63 32.83
C SER A 192 -22.71 2.93 34.33
N ASN A 193 -23.55 3.91 34.67
CA ASN A 193 -23.89 4.26 36.05
C ASN A 193 -25.35 3.92 36.41
N SER A 194 -26.21 3.63 35.43
CA SER A 194 -27.55 3.09 35.66
C SER A 194 -27.50 1.73 36.39
N GLU A 195 -28.27 1.55 37.46
CA GLU A 195 -28.40 0.23 38.09
C GLU A 195 -29.01 -0.80 37.13
N GLN A 196 -28.27 -1.89 36.86
CA GLN A 196 -28.84 -3.01 36.11
C GLN A 196 -29.86 -3.78 36.97
N ARG A 197 -31.14 -3.67 36.62
CA ARG A 197 -32.13 -4.71 36.98
C ARG A 197 -31.64 -6.05 36.45
N ARG A 198 -31.24 -6.93 37.37
CA ARG A 198 -30.58 -8.22 37.09
C ARG A 198 -31.30 -9.05 36.02
N THR A 199 -30.52 -9.51 35.04
CA THR A 199 -30.72 -10.81 34.38
C THR A 199 -29.41 -11.60 34.45
N PRO A 200 -29.41 -12.86 34.92
CA PRO A 200 -28.18 -13.64 35.04
C PRO A 200 -27.85 -14.36 33.72
N LYS A 201 -26.71 -14.04 33.10
CA LYS A 201 -25.89 -14.98 32.30
C LYS A 201 -24.49 -14.44 31.97
N SER A 202 -23.54 -15.37 31.90
CA SER A 202 -22.08 -15.23 31.70
C SER A 202 -21.37 -14.09 32.47
N THR A 203 -20.89 -14.44 33.66
CA THR A 203 -19.61 -13.93 34.16
C THR A 203 -18.50 -14.25 33.16
N HIS A 204 -18.22 -13.35 32.23
CA HIS A 204 -16.93 -13.31 31.58
C HIS A 204 -15.92 -12.80 32.62
N SER A 205 -15.01 -13.68 33.01
CA SER A 205 -13.93 -13.35 33.95
C SER A 205 -13.13 -12.15 33.44
N GLU A 206 -13.06 -11.06 34.21
CA GLU A 206 -12.05 -10.02 34.03
C GLU A 206 -10.66 -10.60 34.37
N ALA A 207 -10.10 -11.38 33.45
CA ALA A 207 -8.66 -11.64 33.44
C ALA A 207 -7.97 -10.38 32.89
N ALA A 208 -7.75 -9.41 33.78
CA ALA A 208 -6.93 -8.24 33.49
C ALA A 208 -5.46 -8.70 33.36
N ALA A 209 -5.04 -8.99 32.12
CA ALA A 209 -3.70 -9.45 31.77
C ALA A 209 -2.65 -8.33 31.96
N THR A 210 -2.33 -8.03 33.21
CA THR A 210 -1.14 -7.26 33.64
C THR A 210 -0.61 -7.85 34.95
N GLY A 211 -0.23 -9.13 34.92
CA GLY A 211 0.63 -9.73 35.94
C GLY A 211 2.09 -9.61 35.51
N GLU A 212 2.89 -8.80 36.21
CA GLU A 212 4.34 -8.84 36.04
C GLU A 212 4.85 -10.24 36.44
N CYS A 213 5.62 -10.89 35.57
CA CYS A 213 6.12 -12.24 35.81
C CYS A 213 7.16 -12.26 36.94
N SER A 214 6.68 -12.51 38.16
CA SER A 214 7.51 -12.59 39.36
C SER A 214 8.22 -13.95 39.48
N LYS A 215 9.41 -14.01 38.87
CA LYS A 215 10.50 -14.98 39.13
C LYS A 215 10.19 -16.47 38.90
N ALA A 216 10.60 -16.96 37.72
CA ALA A 216 11.17 -18.30 37.60
C ALA A 216 12.69 -18.20 37.74
N ILE A 217 13.30 -18.96 38.66
CA ILE A 217 14.71 -18.78 39.07
C ILE A 217 15.71 -19.57 38.18
N ASP A 218 15.22 -20.37 37.23
CA ASP A 218 16.03 -21.28 36.39
C ASP A 218 15.70 -21.18 34.88
N ALA A 219 15.22 -20.03 34.42
CA ALA A 219 14.88 -19.84 33.00
C ALA A 219 16.14 -19.78 32.13
N GLN A 220 16.20 -20.61 31.08
CA GLN A 220 17.27 -20.57 30.08
C GLN A 220 17.35 -19.18 29.44
N SER A 221 18.55 -18.62 29.36
CA SER A 221 18.78 -17.28 28.80
C SER A 221 19.29 -17.32 27.36
N ILE A 222 18.81 -16.37 26.56
CA ILE A 222 19.28 -16.12 25.20
C ILE A 222 19.76 -14.67 25.07
N ALA A 223 20.79 -14.44 24.27
CA ALA A 223 21.19 -13.11 23.84
C ALA A 223 20.64 -12.84 22.44
N LEU A 224 19.96 -11.72 22.25
CA LEU A 224 19.55 -11.18 20.96
C LEU A 224 20.48 -10.00 20.64
N GLU A 225 21.40 -10.22 19.69
CA GLU A 225 22.37 -9.21 19.28
C GLU A 225 21.94 -8.56 17.96
N ILE A 226 21.92 -7.23 17.97
CA ILE A 226 21.61 -6.37 16.82
C ILE A 226 22.82 -5.46 16.61
N PRO A 227 23.60 -5.63 15.52
CA PRO A 227 24.82 -4.87 15.29
C PRO A 227 24.59 -3.36 15.26
N GLU A 228 25.49 -2.59 15.88
CA GLU A 228 25.49 -1.13 15.75
C GLU A 228 26.04 -0.74 14.37
N GLN A 229 25.13 -0.39 13.44
CA GLN A 229 25.42 0.11 12.08
C GLN A 229 26.42 -0.75 11.29
N SER A 230 25.93 -1.82 10.66
CA SER A 230 26.79 -2.65 9.84
C SER A 230 27.28 -1.89 8.60
N THR A 231 28.52 -2.14 8.16
CA THR A 231 29.14 -1.48 6.99
C THR A 231 28.57 -1.97 5.64
N GLY A 232 27.30 -2.37 5.61
CA GLY A 232 26.65 -3.03 4.49
C GLY A 232 25.20 -3.39 4.81
N ALA A 233 24.38 -2.39 5.14
CA ALA A 233 22.97 -2.54 5.51
C ALA A 233 22.21 -3.52 4.58
N VAL A 234 21.36 -4.35 5.18
CA VAL A 234 20.51 -5.31 4.46
C VAL A 234 19.38 -4.57 3.75
N THR A 235 18.93 -5.07 2.60
CA THR A 235 17.83 -4.44 1.86
C THR A 235 16.54 -4.57 2.68
N PRO A 236 15.86 -3.46 3.06
CA PRO A 236 14.66 -3.54 3.89
C PRO A 236 13.57 -4.37 3.20
N ARG A 237 13.22 -5.50 3.82
CA ARG A 237 12.28 -6.50 3.30
C ARG A 237 11.43 -7.09 4.42
N ARG A 238 10.18 -7.42 4.12
CA ARG A 238 9.25 -8.12 5.04
C ARG A 238 8.45 -9.18 4.29
N PHE A 239 8.04 -10.23 4.98
CA PHE A 239 7.54 -11.49 4.39
C PHE A 239 8.54 -12.11 3.40
N THR A 240 9.83 -12.06 3.79
CA THR A 240 10.97 -12.69 3.11
C THR A 240 11.05 -14.18 3.49
N ALA A 241 11.56 -15.02 2.59
CA ALA A 241 11.92 -16.39 2.94
C ALA A 241 13.40 -16.45 3.33
N ALA A 242 13.71 -17.08 4.46
CA ALA A 242 15.07 -17.28 4.95
C ALA A 242 15.49 -18.75 4.80
N PHE A 243 16.73 -18.99 4.37
CA PHE A 243 17.26 -20.35 4.21
C PHE A 243 18.79 -20.38 4.36
N ALA A 244 19.34 -21.55 4.67
CA ALA A 244 20.79 -21.78 4.71
C ALA A 244 21.29 -22.10 3.30
N VAL A 245 22.36 -21.40 2.88
CA VAL A 245 23.03 -21.58 1.57
C VAL A 245 24.18 -22.57 1.71
N ASP A 246 24.99 -22.41 2.75
CA ASP A 246 26.02 -23.35 3.17
C ASP A 246 26.13 -23.33 4.71
N LYS A 247 27.16 -23.96 5.29
CA LYS A 247 27.32 -24.09 6.75
C LYS A 247 27.51 -22.75 7.47
N ASP A 248 28.01 -21.73 6.76
CA ASP A 248 28.47 -20.45 7.31
C ASP A 248 27.87 -19.24 6.56
N SER A 249 26.85 -19.49 5.72
CA SER A 249 26.18 -18.50 4.86
C SER A 249 24.67 -18.73 4.80
N VAL A 250 23.89 -17.67 5.03
CA VAL A 250 22.43 -17.67 5.02
C VAL A 250 21.89 -16.65 4.02
N ALA A 251 20.69 -16.85 3.49
CA ALA A 251 20.09 -15.96 2.51
C ALA A 251 18.63 -15.62 2.82
N PHE A 252 18.25 -14.38 2.49
CA PHE A 252 16.90 -13.81 2.67
C PHE A 252 16.38 -13.33 1.32
N HIS A 253 15.46 -14.08 0.72
CA HIS A 253 14.96 -13.84 -0.64
C HIS A 253 13.58 -13.17 -0.68
N GLY A 254 13.43 -12.26 -1.64
CA GLY A 254 12.17 -11.63 -1.98
C GLY A 254 11.56 -10.84 -0.82
N GLY A 255 10.23 -10.89 -0.72
CA GLY A 255 9.44 -10.11 0.23
C GLY A 255 8.96 -8.77 -0.34
N GLN A 256 8.28 -8.00 0.50
CA GLN A 256 7.89 -6.62 0.20
C GLN A 256 8.99 -5.68 0.68
N GLY A 257 9.59 -4.90 -0.23
CA GLY A 257 10.48 -3.80 0.09
C GLY A 257 9.76 -2.45 0.15
N THR A 258 10.53 -1.36 0.28
CA THR A 258 10.01 0.01 0.50
C THR A 258 9.16 0.58 -0.64
N ARG A 259 9.32 0.08 -1.87
CA ARG A 259 8.61 0.57 -3.08
C ARG A 259 7.88 -0.52 -3.88
N ALA A 260 8.36 -1.76 -3.81
CA ALA A 260 7.88 -2.89 -4.61
C ALA A 260 8.20 -4.21 -3.93
N ARG A 261 7.67 -5.32 -4.46
CA ARG A 261 8.14 -6.67 -4.11
C ARG A 261 9.52 -6.89 -4.71
N LEU A 262 10.35 -7.64 -3.99
CA LEU A 262 11.73 -7.91 -4.36
C LEU A 262 11.85 -9.25 -5.10
N VAL A 263 12.81 -9.31 -6.02
CA VAL A 263 13.29 -10.52 -6.72
C VAL A 263 14.69 -10.93 -6.23
N ASP A 264 15.41 -9.99 -5.62
CA ASP A 264 16.75 -10.22 -5.08
C ASP A 264 16.72 -11.04 -3.77
N MET A 265 17.91 -11.51 -3.39
CA MET A 265 18.20 -12.05 -2.07
C MET A 265 19.41 -11.35 -1.47
N ASP A 266 19.38 -11.14 -0.15
CA ASP A 266 20.57 -10.75 0.59
C ASP A 266 21.22 -11.98 1.22
N VAL A 267 22.52 -12.15 0.99
CA VAL A 267 23.33 -13.22 1.56
C VAL A 267 24.17 -12.66 2.69
N LEU A 268 24.04 -13.24 3.88
CA LEU A 268 24.88 -12.94 5.04
C LEU A 268 25.88 -14.08 5.26
N ARG A 269 27.12 -13.73 5.59
CA ARG A 269 28.19 -14.68 5.93
C ARG A 269 28.83 -14.28 7.26
N ARG A 270 29.28 -15.28 8.02
CA ARG A 270 29.95 -15.13 9.31
C ARG A 270 31.41 -14.68 9.13
N GLU A 271 31.89 -13.77 9.97
CA GLU A 271 33.22 -13.13 9.83
C GLU A 271 34.44 -14.07 9.93
N ASP A 272 34.29 -15.35 10.32
CA ASP A 272 35.40 -16.30 10.42
C ASP A 272 35.88 -16.89 9.07
N HIS A 273 35.23 -16.57 7.94
CA HIS A 273 35.53 -17.16 6.63
C HIS A 273 35.97 -16.16 5.54
N ASN A 274 37.28 -16.08 5.27
CA ASN A 274 37.91 -15.32 4.17
C ASN A 274 37.72 -15.91 2.76
N GLY A 275 36.56 -16.53 2.47
CA GLY A 275 36.31 -17.24 1.22
C GLY A 275 35.59 -16.38 0.17
N ASP A 276 36.32 -15.80 -0.78
CA ASP A 276 35.75 -15.17 -1.98
C ASP A 276 35.16 -16.22 -2.93
N ARG A 277 33.92 -16.64 -2.63
CA ARG A 277 33.04 -17.36 -3.57
C ARG A 277 31.95 -16.41 -4.05
N ILE A 278 32.29 -15.64 -5.08
CA ILE A 278 31.34 -14.85 -5.86
C ILE A 278 30.47 -15.84 -6.66
N SER A 279 29.17 -15.87 -6.38
CA SER A 279 28.21 -16.56 -7.26
C SER A 279 28.16 -15.81 -8.61
N LYS A 280 28.25 -16.55 -9.71
CA LYS A 280 27.98 -15.97 -11.04
C LYS A 280 26.53 -15.45 -11.07
N PRO A 281 26.26 -14.30 -11.71
CA PRO A 281 24.89 -13.90 -11.99
C PRO A 281 24.20 -14.99 -12.81
N CYS A 282 22.98 -15.34 -12.40
CA CYS A 282 22.13 -16.32 -13.09
C CYS A 282 21.12 -15.57 -13.96
N ASP A 283 21.03 -15.92 -15.25
CA ASP A 283 20.18 -15.22 -16.22
C ASP A 283 18.67 -15.46 -16.00
N LEU A 284 18.31 -16.48 -15.22
CA LEU A 284 16.94 -16.77 -14.80
C LEU A 284 16.78 -16.56 -13.29
N LEU A 285 15.77 -15.79 -12.90
CA LEU A 285 15.42 -15.52 -11.50
C LEU A 285 13.91 -15.74 -11.27
N PRO A 286 13.49 -16.18 -10.09
CA PRO A 286 12.08 -16.22 -9.70
C PRO A 286 11.41 -14.84 -9.83
N THR A 287 10.12 -14.79 -10.14
CA THR A 287 9.40 -13.49 -10.18
C THR A 287 9.25 -12.88 -8.79
N ALA A 288 9.28 -11.55 -8.71
CA ALA A 288 9.22 -10.80 -7.45
C ALA A 288 7.95 -11.12 -6.62
N ARG A 289 8.12 -11.60 -5.39
CA ARG A 289 7.06 -12.24 -4.60
C ARG A 289 7.25 -12.10 -3.09
N MET A 290 6.16 -12.30 -2.34
CA MET A 290 6.15 -12.35 -0.87
C MET A 290 5.29 -13.53 -0.38
N CYS A 291 5.38 -13.86 0.92
CA CYS A 291 4.61 -14.95 1.54
C CYS A 291 4.82 -16.33 0.87
N HIS A 292 6.04 -16.56 0.36
CA HIS A 292 6.55 -17.83 -0.17
C HIS A 292 7.41 -18.51 0.89
N THR A 293 7.74 -19.79 0.68
CA THR A 293 8.75 -20.50 1.49
C THR A 293 9.98 -20.79 0.64
N ILE A 294 11.14 -20.89 1.28
CA ILE A 294 12.33 -21.54 0.73
C ILE A 294 12.81 -22.53 1.78
N THR A 295 12.96 -23.78 1.38
CA THR A 295 13.30 -24.88 2.30
C THR A 295 14.67 -25.44 1.90
N SER A 296 15.68 -25.28 2.77
CA SER A 296 16.99 -25.92 2.59
C SER A 296 16.85 -27.44 2.66
N MET A 297 17.55 -28.13 1.76
CA MET A 297 17.62 -29.58 1.62
C MET A 297 19.07 -30.06 1.78
N HIS A 298 19.35 -31.31 1.40
CA HIS A 298 20.69 -31.88 1.41
C HIS A 298 21.65 -31.13 0.45
N ASN A 299 22.96 -31.24 0.68
CA ASN A 299 24.04 -30.65 -0.16
C ASN A 299 24.00 -29.11 -0.42
N GLY A 300 23.22 -28.33 0.33
CA GLY A 300 23.08 -26.89 0.09
C GLY A 300 22.13 -26.54 -1.05
N GLU A 301 21.29 -27.50 -1.46
CA GLU A 301 20.13 -27.23 -2.31
C GLU A 301 19.01 -26.58 -1.50
N ALA A 302 18.15 -25.80 -2.15
CA ALA A 302 16.94 -25.27 -1.50
C ALA A 302 15.78 -25.14 -2.49
N LEU A 303 14.56 -25.45 -2.06
CA LEU A 303 13.36 -25.35 -2.90
C LEU A 303 12.53 -24.13 -2.50
N LEU A 304 12.37 -23.18 -3.43
CA LEU A 304 11.39 -22.10 -3.36
C LEU A 304 10.01 -22.63 -3.79
N VAL A 305 8.99 -22.37 -2.97
CA VAL A 305 7.61 -22.79 -3.23
C VAL A 305 6.65 -21.60 -3.21
N GLY A 306 5.89 -21.44 -4.29
CA GLY A 306 4.72 -20.58 -4.37
C GLY A 306 4.99 -19.11 -4.01
N GLY A 307 4.09 -18.54 -3.20
CA GLY A 307 4.08 -17.11 -2.83
C GLY A 307 3.00 -16.32 -3.56
N ARG A 308 3.10 -14.99 -3.51
CA ARG A 308 2.20 -14.12 -4.27
C ARG A 308 2.82 -12.80 -4.73
N GLY A 309 2.23 -12.27 -5.79
CA GLY A 309 2.16 -10.85 -6.08
C GLY A 309 1.12 -10.16 -5.19
N SER A 310 0.05 -9.63 -5.78
CA SER A 310 -1.14 -9.22 -5.02
C SER A 310 -1.80 -10.41 -4.30
N PRO A 311 -2.68 -10.20 -3.30
CA PRO A 311 -3.48 -11.28 -2.70
C PRO A 311 -4.31 -12.09 -3.72
N THR A 312 -4.58 -11.52 -4.90
CA THR A 312 -5.28 -12.16 -6.03
C THR A 312 -4.37 -12.87 -7.05
N GLN A 313 -3.06 -12.91 -6.80
CA GLN A 313 -2.03 -13.43 -7.71
C GLN A 313 -1.08 -14.35 -6.93
N ALA A 314 -1.59 -15.50 -6.50
CA ALA A 314 -0.76 -16.58 -5.99
C ALA A 314 0.14 -17.15 -7.11
N CYS A 315 1.35 -17.55 -6.74
CA CYS A 315 2.33 -18.20 -7.59
C CYS A 315 2.16 -19.72 -7.49
N ALA A 316 2.17 -20.41 -8.64
CA ALA A 316 2.30 -21.87 -8.71
C ALA A 316 3.78 -22.27 -8.85
N ASP A 317 4.60 -21.38 -9.42
CA ASP A 317 5.95 -21.70 -9.87
C ASP A 317 6.92 -21.89 -8.72
N CYS A 318 7.57 -23.06 -8.73
CA CYS A 318 8.57 -23.49 -7.77
C CYS A 318 9.95 -23.52 -8.43
N TRP A 319 10.98 -23.25 -7.64
CA TRP A 319 12.34 -23.09 -8.14
C TRP A 319 13.34 -23.79 -7.23
N LEU A 320 14.23 -24.57 -7.81
CA LEU A 320 15.34 -25.23 -7.13
C LEU A 320 16.58 -24.36 -7.21
N PHE A 321 17.16 -24.03 -6.05
CA PHE A 321 18.45 -23.37 -5.91
C PHE A 321 19.54 -24.42 -5.76
N VAL A 322 20.54 -24.41 -6.65
CA VAL A 322 21.67 -25.34 -6.63
C VAL A 322 22.95 -24.58 -6.97
N HIS A 323 23.98 -24.68 -6.12
CA HIS A 323 25.30 -24.07 -6.35
C HIS A 323 25.28 -22.56 -6.71
N GLY A 324 24.30 -21.79 -6.23
CA GLY A 324 24.17 -20.36 -6.54
C GLY A 324 23.28 -20.01 -7.74
N ALA A 325 22.72 -20.99 -8.44
CA ALA A 325 21.84 -20.81 -9.60
C ALA A 325 20.39 -21.25 -9.29
N TRP A 326 19.43 -20.57 -9.91
CA TRP A 326 18.00 -20.89 -9.83
C TRP A 326 17.52 -21.63 -11.08
N THR A 327 16.88 -22.78 -10.90
CA THR A 327 16.26 -23.57 -11.97
C THR A 327 14.78 -23.74 -11.67
N LYS A 328 13.89 -23.45 -12.62
CA LYS A 328 12.45 -23.70 -12.45
C LYS A 328 12.19 -25.22 -12.40
N VAL A 329 11.36 -25.67 -11.47
CA VAL A 329 10.86 -27.05 -11.37
C VAL A 329 9.33 -27.08 -11.51
N ASP A 330 8.68 -28.20 -11.15
CA ASP A 330 7.24 -28.41 -11.27
C ASP A 330 6.41 -27.31 -10.56
N ASP A 331 5.33 -26.89 -11.21
CA ASP A 331 4.37 -25.94 -10.64
C ASP A 331 3.50 -26.64 -9.58
N LEU A 332 3.38 -26.04 -8.39
CA LEU A 332 2.49 -26.51 -7.33
C LEU A 332 1.06 -26.03 -7.61
N VAL A 333 0.18 -26.97 -7.92
CA VAL A 333 -1.25 -26.73 -8.19
C VAL A 333 -2.08 -27.21 -6.99
N PRO A 334 -3.03 -26.42 -6.46
CA PRO A 334 -3.28 -25.00 -6.77
C PRO A 334 -2.16 -24.07 -6.25
N ALA A 335 -1.98 -22.97 -6.97
CA ALA A 335 -1.10 -21.85 -6.64
C ALA A 335 -1.43 -21.27 -5.26
N ARG A 336 -0.42 -21.04 -4.41
CA ARG A 336 -0.64 -20.73 -2.99
C ARG A 336 0.38 -19.79 -2.35
N TYR A 337 -0.06 -19.05 -1.34
CA TYR A 337 0.75 -18.22 -0.46
C TYR A 337 0.36 -18.42 1.01
N ARG A 338 1.24 -18.01 1.95
CA ARG A 338 1.08 -18.27 3.40
C ARG A 338 0.85 -19.75 3.74
N HIS A 339 1.33 -20.65 2.88
CA HIS A 339 1.61 -22.03 3.26
C HIS A 339 2.88 -22.08 4.12
N CYS A 340 3.09 -23.19 4.81
CA CYS A 340 4.35 -23.48 5.48
C CYS A 340 4.98 -24.73 4.85
N ALA A 341 6.30 -24.88 4.94
CA ALA A 341 7.04 -25.95 4.28
C ALA A 341 8.22 -26.43 5.13
N VAL A 342 8.56 -27.71 5.01
CA VAL A 342 9.65 -28.34 5.76
C VAL A 342 10.36 -29.41 4.92
N ALA A 343 11.66 -29.59 5.14
CA ALA A 343 12.42 -30.66 4.54
C ALA A 343 11.98 -32.01 5.17
N VAL A 344 11.87 -33.03 4.34
CA VAL A 344 11.57 -34.40 4.77
C VAL A 344 12.56 -35.38 4.16
N THR A 345 12.93 -36.41 4.93
CA THR A 345 13.74 -37.53 4.43
C THR A 345 12.91 -38.80 4.47
N LEU A 346 12.86 -39.52 3.36
CA LEU A 346 12.03 -40.70 3.15
C LEU A 346 12.91 -41.93 2.96
N GLY A 347 12.57 -43.05 3.60
CA GLY A 347 13.33 -44.30 3.50
C GLY A 347 14.46 -44.43 4.53
N SER A 348 15.22 -45.51 4.42
CA SER A 348 16.33 -45.84 5.33
C SER A 348 17.53 -46.42 4.57
N GLY A 349 18.74 -46.24 5.12
CA GLY A 349 19.98 -46.69 4.49
C GLY A 349 20.30 -45.94 3.20
N GLU A 350 20.82 -46.65 2.19
CA GLU A 350 21.27 -46.08 0.91
C GLU A 350 20.12 -45.61 0.00
N SER A 351 18.86 -45.94 0.33
CA SER A 351 17.66 -45.59 -0.47
C SER A 351 16.96 -44.31 0.00
N GLN A 352 17.66 -43.40 0.68
CA GLN A 352 17.06 -42.16 1.17
C GLN A 352 16.67 -41.21 0.03
N THR A 353 15.42 -40.73 0.05
CA THR A 353 14.90 -39.70 -0.85
C THR A 353 14.59 -38.45 -0.03
N HIS A 354 15.26 -37.34 -0.33
CA HIS A 354 14.95 -36.05 0.27
C HIS A 354 13.84 -35.33 -0.52
N GLY A 355 13.04 -34.54 0.18
CA GLY A 355 11.94 -33.79 -0.41
C GLY A 355 11.49 -32.62 0.46
N VAL A 356 10.45 -31.93 0.01
CA VAL A 356 9.83 -30.83 0.74
C VAL A 356 8.34 -31.10 0.89
N PHE A 357 7.89 -31.15 2.14
CA PHE A 357 6.48 -31.22 2.49
C PHE A 357 5.91 -29.80 2.67
N VAL A 358 4.75 -29.54 2.08
CA VAL A 358 4.03 -28.27 2.12
C VAL A 358 2.66 -28.45 2.76
N PHE A 359 2.31 -27.54 3.67
CA PHE A 359 1.04 -27.55 4.39
C PHE A 359 0.30 -26.19 4.33
N GLY A 360 -1.00 -26.25 4.08
CA GLY A 360 -1.94 -25.13 4.17
C GLY A 360 -1.76 -24.05 3.08
N GLY A 361 -2.24 -22.85 3.40
CA GLY A 361 -2.13 -21.64 2.58
C GLY A 361 -3.45 -21.12 1.99
N LYS A 362 -3.37 -20.00 1.28
CA LYS A 362 -4.48 -19.34 0.55
C LYS A 362 -4.26 -19.40 -0.96
N ALA A 363 -5.33 -19.58 -1.71
CA ALA A 363 -5.36 -19.51 -3.17
C ALA A 363 -5.59 -18.07 -3.70
N SER A 364 -5.53 -17.90 -5.03
CA SER A 364 -5.65 -16.60 -5.72
C SER A 364 -7.02 -15.93 -5.67
N ASP A 365 -8.04 -16.59 -5.12
CA ASP A 365 -9.38 -16.10 -4.86
C ASP A 365 -9.57 -15.69 -3.38
N GLY A 366 -8.56 -15.92 -2.53
CA GLY A 366 -8.63 -15.73 -1.09
C GLY A 366 -9.06 -16.98 -0.29
N THR A 367 -9.46 -18.06 -0.96
CA THR A 367 -9.91 -19.29 -0.29
C THR A 367 -8.75 -19.98 0.44
N VAL A 368 -8.98 -20.39 1.68
CA VAL A 368 -8.06 -21.26 2.44
C VAL A 368 -8.15 -22.67 1.87
N LEU A 369 -7.01 -23.27 1.52
CA LEU A 369 -6.98 -24.55 0.83
C LEU A 369 -7.65 -25.68 1.63
N ASP A 370 -8.47 -26.46 0.92
CA ASP A 370 -9.25 -27.56 1.48
C ASP A 370 -8.41 -28.79 1.88
N ALA A 371 -9.06 -29.79 2.48
CA ALA A 371 -8.41 -31.01 2.97
C ALA A 371 -7.94 -31.98 1.87
N GLU A 372 -8.15 -31.68 0.59
CA GLU A 372 -7.60 -32.43 -0.55
C GLU A 372 -6.31 -31.75 -1.05
N HIS A 373 -6.25 -30.41 -1.05
CA HIS A 373 -5.17 -29.62 -1.63
C HIS A 373 -4.19 -29.03 -0.61
N TYR A 374 -4.54 -28.99 0.68
CA TYR A 374 -3.69 -28.42 1.75
C TYR A 374 -2.33 -29.11 1.94
N CYS A 375 -2.17 -30.39 1.60
CA CYS A 375 -0.92 -31.15 1.75
C CYS A 375 -0.34 -31.50 0.39
N ALA A 376 0.96 -31.24 0.18
CA ALA A 376 1.69 -31.68 -1.01
C ALA A 376 3.14 -32.05 -0.66
N LEU A 377 3.70 -33.03 -1.36
CA LEU A 377 5.09 -33.46 -1.23
C LEU A 377 5.81 -33.28 -2.57
N TRP A 378 6.95 -32.60 -2.55
CA TRP A 378 7.88 -32.56 -3.69
C TRP A 378 9.06 -33.49 -3.43
N THR A 379 9.47 -34.24 -4.46
CA THR A 379 10.72 -35.01 -4.48
C THR A 379 11.32 -34.91 -5.88
N ALA A 380 12.66 -34.92 -5.98
CA ALA A 380 13.36 -34.74 -7.26
C ALA A 380 12.95 -35.75 -8.36
N ASN A 381 12.52 -36.96 -7.99
CA ASN A 381 12.14 -38.01 -8.93
C ASN A 381 10.68 -37.95 -9.40
N ASN A 382 9.76 -37.43 -8.57
CA ASN A 382 8.31 -37.50 -8.81
C ASN A 382 7.64 -36.12 -8.97
N GLY A 383 8.38 -35.02 -8.78
CA GLY A 383 7.79 -33.68 -8.68
C GLY A 383 6.79 -33.57 -7.52
N TRP A 384 5.79 -32.70 -7.67
CA TRP A 384 4.68 -32.54 -6.73
C TRP A 384 3.69 -33.69 -6.82
N HIS A 385 3.43 -34.35 -5.69
CA HIS A 385 2.45 -35.42 -5.57
C HIS A 385 1.77 -35.41 -4.20
N SER A 386 0.58 -36.02 -4.12
CA SER A 386 -0.16 -36.16 -2.87
C SER A 386 0.42 -37.28 -2.01
N ILE A 387 0.62 -37.03 -0.72
CA ILE A 387 0.98 -38.04 0.27
C ILE A 387 -0.28 -38.52 1.02
N PRO A 388 -0.52 -39.85 1.14
CA PRO A 388 -1.62 -40.36 1.95
C PRO A 388 -1.49 -39.92 3.42
N VAL A 389 -2.59 -39.45 4.01
CA VAL A 389 -2.63 -39.02 5.42
C VAL A 389 -3.39 -40.04 6.26
N ASP A 390 -2.73 -40.56 7.29
CA ASP A 390 -3.27 -41.46 8.29
C ASP A 390 -3.67 -40.72 9.57
N GLY A 391 -4.74 -41.20 10.21
CA GLY A 391 -5.24 -40.64 11.46
C GLY A 391 -6.00 -39.30 11.29
N PRO A 392 -6.11 -38.50 12.37
CA PRO A 392 -6.86 -37.25 12.35
C PRO A 392 -6.15 -36.18 11.51
N ARG A 393 -6.91 -35.40 10.72
CA ARG A 393 -6.36 -34.31 9.90
C ARG A 393 -6.39 -32.97 10.66
N PRO A 394 -5.33 -32.15 10.61
CA PRO A 394 -5.39 -30.78 11.11
C PRO A 394 -6.42 -29.95 10.34
N SER A 395 -7.17 -29.10 11.05
CA SER A 395 -8.12 -28.16 10.43
C SER A 395 -7.43 -27.27 9.38
N VAL A 396 -8.11 -26.98 8.27
CA VAL A 396 -7.59 -26.14 7.17
C VAL A 396 -7.25 -24.72 7.64
N ARG A 397 -6.06 -24.24 7.28
CA ARG A 397 -5.49 -22.98 7.80
C ARG A 397 -4.43 -22.37 6.89
N PHE A 398 -4.12 -21.10 7.15
CA PHE A 398 -3.01 -20.38 6.52
C PHE A 398 -2.16 -19.63 7.56
N GLY A 399 -0.90 -19.35 7.21
CA GLY A 399 0.06 -18.65 8.06
C GLY A 399 0.43 -19.39 9.35
N ALA A 400 0.33 -20.72 9.34
CA ALA A 400 0.89 -21.60 10.36
C ALA A 400 2.42 -21.71 10.20
N ALA A 401 3.10 -22.26 11.20
CA ALA A 401 4.53 -22.55 11.19
C ALA A 401 4.78 -24.06 11.29
N ILE A 402 5.83 -24.58 10.66
CA ILE A 402 6.16 -26.01 10.68
C ILE A 402 7.68 -26.21 10.74
N SER A 403 8.15 -27.21 11.49
CA SER A 403 9.57 -27.56 11.59
C SER A 403 9.74 -29.05 11.92
N THR A 404 10.88 -29.61 11.54
CA THR A 404 11.40 -30.92 12.00
C THR A 404 12.00 -30.85 13.39
N ILE A 405 12.01 -31.96 14.12
CA ILE A 405 12.75 -32.14 15.37
C ILE A 405 13.78 -33.27 15.18
N GLY A 406 15.03 -33.02 15.59
CA GLY A 406 16.14 -33.96 15.39
C GLY A 406 16.65 -34.00 13.94
N SER A 407 17.71 -34.80 13.72
CA SER A 407 18.44 -34.86 12.45
C SER A 407 17.83 -35.77 11.39
N ALA A 408 16.88 -36.64 11.75
CA ALA A 408 16.28 -37.62 10.84
C ALA A 408 15.29 -37.02 9.83
N GLN A 409 14.75 -35.82 10.11
CA GLN A 409 13.79 -35.10 9.25
C GLN A 409 12.54 -35.92 8.86
N ASP A 410 12.11 -36.82 9.75
CA ASP A 410 10.96 -37.70 9.60
C ASP A 410 9.77 -37.29 10.49
N TRP A 411 9.97 -36.40 11.47
CA TRP A 411 8.90 -35.85 12.31
C TRP A 411 9.17 -34.42 12.82
N GLY A 412 8.13 -33.79 13.36
CA GLY A 412 8.22 -32.52 14.07
C GLY A 412 6.87 -31.92 14.46
N LEU A 413 6.79 -30.59 14.55
CA LEU A 413 5.56 -29.86 14.90
C LEU A 413 5.06 -28.94 13.79
N LEU A 414 3.73 -28.82 13.72
CA LEU A 414 2.94 -27.83 12.99
C LEU A 414 2.17 -26.99 14.03
N ILE A 415 2.31 -25.67 13.96
CA ILE A 415 1.85 -24.75 15.00
C ILE A 415 1.05 -23.56 14.43
N GLY A 416 -0.07 -23.24 15.07
CA GLY A 416 -0.83 -22.01 14.88
C GLY A 416 -1.62 -21.98 13.57
N GLY A 417 -1.58 -20.84 12.90
CA GLY A 417 -2.36 -20.49 11.71
C GLY A 417 -3.71 -19.83 12.03
N ALA A 418 -4.34 -19.27 10.98
CA ALA A 418 -5.70 -18.75 11.03
C ALA A 418 -6.66 -19.56 10.16
N ASN A 419 -7.93 -19.60 10.58
CA ASN A 419 -9.02 -20.27 9.88
C ASN A 419 -9.58 -19.42 8.71
N LYS A 420 -10.53 -20.00 7.96
CA LYS A 420 -11.24 -19.34 6.83
C LYS A 420 -12.03 -18.06 7.15
N SER A 421 -12.12 -17.64 8.41
CA SER A 421 -12.77 -16.40 8.84
C SER A 421 -11.78 -15.42 9.47
N GLY A 422 -10.47 -15.62 9.27
CA GLY A 422 -9.44 -14.69 9.72
C GLY A 422 -9.17 -14.70 11.22
N VAL A 423 -9.47 -15.80 11.92
CA VAL A 423 -9.24 -15.96 13.36
C VAL A 423 -8.13 -16.96 13.63
N VAL A 424 -7.20 -16.61 14.51
CA VAL A 424 -6.11 -17.48 14.97
C VAL A 424 -6.67 -18.72 15.68
N MET A 425 -6.17 -19.89 15.32
CA MET A 425 -6.76 -21.18 15.68
C MET A 425 -6.28 -21.71 17.03
N GLU A 426 -7.22 -22.23 17.83
CA GLU A 426 -6.94 -22.75 19.17
C GLU A 426 -6.55 -24.24 19.19
N ASP A 427 -6.89 -25.02 18.14
CA ASP A 427 -6.31 -26.35 17.85
C ASP A 427 -4.89 -26.18 17.28
N ALA A 428 -4.05 -25.52 18.08
CA ALA A 428 -2.85 -24.86 17.64
C ALA A 428 -1.68 -25.81 17.42
N VAL A 429 -1.57 -26.93 18.14
CA VAL A 429 -0.35 -27.76 18.13
C VAL A 429 -0.64 -29.17 17.62
N TRP A 430 0.02 -29.51 16.51
CA TRP A 430 -0.02 -30.81 15.86
C TRP A 430 1.39 -31.36 15.71
N GLU A 431 1.56 -32.62 16.05
CA GLU A 431 2.74 -33.41 15.70
C GLU A 431 2.51 -34.02 14.32
N TRP A 432 3.52 -33.93 13.46
CA TRP A 432 3.52 -34.57 12.14
C TRP A 432 4.68 -35.56 12.07
N SER A 433 4.49 -36.69 11.39
CA SER A 433 5.56 -37.65 11.12
C SER A 433 5.30 -38.43 9.82
N VAL A 434 6.37 -38.88 9.17
CA VAL A 434 6.30 -39.68 7.93
C VAL A 434 6.73 -41.11 8.22
N SER A 435 5.81 -42.06 8.03
CA SER A 435 6.09 -43.48 8.21
C SER A 435 6.60 -44.12 6.92
N VAL A 436 7.70 -44.86 7.03
CA VAL A 436 8.28 -45.66 5.94
C VAL A 436 7.56 -47.01 5.85
N THR A 437 6.42 -47.03 5.17
CA THR A 437 5.80 -48.23 4.61
C THR A 437 6.14 -48.34 3.11
N PRO A 438 5.78 -49.43 2.37
CA PRO A 438 6.14 -49.57 0.95
C PRO A 438 5.75 -48.38 0.06
N THR A 439 4.73 -47.62 0.48
CA THR A 439 4.54 -46.22 0.11
C THR A 439 4.70 -45.33 1.36
N PRO A 440 5.35 -44.15 1.28
CA PRO A 440 5.40 -43.19 2.39
C PRO A 440 4.01 -42.69 2.77
N ARG A 441 3.75 -42.50 4.08
CA ARG A 441 2.47 -41.99 4.60
C ARG A 441 2.71 -40.95 5.68
N LEU A 442 1.88 -39.91 5.70
CA LEU A 442 1.94 -38.82 6.66
C LEU A 442 0.97 -39.09 7.82
N ASN A 443 1.45 -39.02 9.05
CA ASN A 443 0.66 -39.17 10.26
C ASN A 443 0.58 -37.81 10.96
N PHE A 444 -0.61 -37.47 11.45
CA PHE A 444 -0.79 -36.32 12.32
C PHE A 444 -1.36 -36.76 13.67
N ARG A 445 -0.86 -36.14 14.74
CA ARG A 445 -1.38 -36.30 16.10
C ARG A 445 -1.67 -34.93 16.70
N HIS A 446 -2.91 -34.72 17.14
CA HIS A 446 -3.28 -33.51 17.87
C HIS A 446 -2.58 -33.50 19.24
N ARG A 447 -1.75 -32.48 19.50
CA ARG A 447 -0.96 -32.35 20.74
C ARG A 447 -1.34 -31.12 21.59
N THR A 448 -2.30 -30.29 21.16
CA THR A 448 -2.69 -29.06 21.89
C THR A 448 -2.99 -29.28 23.37
N ASN A 449 -3.65 -30.39 23.73
CA ASN A 449 -3.97 -30.73 25.12
C ASN A 449 -2.76 -31.28 25.92
N ASP A 450 -1.66 -31.63 25.25
CA ASP A 450 -0.42 -32.09 25.85
C ASP A 450 0.56 -30.92 26.12
N VAL A 451 0.19 -29.70 25.73
CA VAL A 451 0.97 -28.47 25.94
C VAL A 451 0.93 -28.07 27.42
N ARG A 452 2.10 -27.91 28.03
CA ARG A 452 2.31 -27.42 29.39
C ARG A 452 3.03 -26.09 29.32
N SER A 453 2.35 -25.02 29.73
CA SER A 453 2.84 -23.65 29.64
C SER A 453 2.73 -22.97 31.00
N SER A 454 3.71 -22.13 31.34
CA SER A 454 3.63 -21.19 32.46
C SER A 454 2.94 -19.87 32.08
N LEU A 455 2.69 -19.64 30.78
CA LEU A 455 2.02 -18.46 30.26
C LEU A 455 0.50 -18.61 30.29
N GLU A 456 -0.19 -17.51 30.57
CA GLU A 456 -1.64 -17.41 30.44
C GLU A 456 -2.06 -17.45 28.96
N ASN A 457 -3.15 -18.17 28.66
CA ASN A 457 -3.67 -18.43 27.31
C ASN A 457 -2.78 -19.29 26.40
N SER A 458 -3.32 -19.67 25.23
CA SER A 458 -2.63 -20.51 24.23
C SER A 458 -1.56 -19.71 23.47
N ALA A 459 -0.46 -19.35 24.15
CA ALA A 459 0.56 -18.42 23.65
C ALA A 459 1.33 -18.89 22.39
N CYS A 460 1.27 -20.19 22.09
CA CYS A 460 1.81 -20.78 20.86
C CYS A 460 0.86 -20.64 19.65
N ALA A 461 -0.42 -20.34 19.85
CA ALA A 461 -1.39 -20.13 18.79
C ALA A 461 -1.14 -18.77 18.10
N ARG A 462 -0.47 -18.78 16.95
CA ARG A 462 -0.08 -17.57 16.20
C ARG A 462 -0.30 -17.69 14.71
N ILE A 463 -0.60 -16.57 14.04
CA ILE A 463 -0.43 -16.43 12.59
C ILE A 463 0.86 -15.66 12.30
N GLY A 464 1.60 -16.10 11.28
CA GLY A 464 2.79 -15.39 10.77
C GLY A 464 4.06 -15.54 11.62
N ALA A 465 4.07 -16.49 12.56
CA ALA A 465 5.27 -16.85 13.32
C ALA A 465 6.22 -17.72 12.48
N ASN A 466 7.50 -17.70 12.83
CA ASN A 466 8.48 -18.69 12.37
C ASN A 466 8.64 -19.77 13.44
N LEU A 467 8.85 -21.03 13.03
CA LEU A 467 9.20 -22.14 13.91
C LEU A 467 10.50 -22.73 13.40
N VAL A 468 11.56 -22.66 14.20
CA VAL A 468 12.92 -23.04 13.78
C VAL A 468 13.58 -24.01 14.76
N PRO A 469 14.44 -24.93 14.31
CA PRO A 469 15.20 -25.82 15.20
C PRO A 469 16.12 -25.05 16.15
N TRP A 470 16.16 -25.45 17.41
CA TRP A 470 17.03 -24.90 18.45
C TRP A 470 17.54 -26.04 19.35
N ASN A 471 18.69 -26.60 18.98
CA ASN A 471 19.22 -27.84 19.59
C ASN A 471 18.15 -28.96 19.53
N ASP A 472 17.93 -29.69 20.62
CA ASP A 472 16.89 -30.74 20.72
C ASP A 472 15.47 -30.19 20.98
N SER A 473 15.18 -28.96 20.53
CA SER A 473 13.94 -28.23 20.79
C SER A 473 13.59 -27.32 19.61
N LEU A 474 12.42 -26.67 19.66
CA LEU A 474 12.01 -25.68 18.65
C LEU A 474 11.85 -24.30 19.28
N MET A 475 12.23 -23.25 18.54
CA MET A 475 11.95 -21.87 18.91
C MET A 475 10.84 -21.31 18.02
N LEU A 476 9.77 -20.81 18.63
CA LEU A 476 8.70 -20.09 17.97
C LEU A 476 8.98 -18.58 18.08
N ILE A 477 9.08 -17.89 16.94
CA ILE A 477 9.55 -16.50 16.85
C ILE A 477 8.49 -15.62 16.17
N GLY A 478 8.10 -14.55 16.85
CA GLY A 478 7.19 -13.52 16.34
C GLY A 478 5.78 -14.02 16.06
N GLY A 479 5.14 -13.44 15.03
CA GLY A 479 3.73 -13.65 14.71
C GLY A 479 2.77 -13.00 15.71
N VAL A 480 1.46 -13.07 15.45
CA VAL A 480 0.42 -12.48 16.32
C VAL A 480 -0.54 -13.54 16.86
N SER A 481 -0.86 -13.47 18.15
CA SER A 481 -1.84 -14.34 18.81
C SER A 481 -3.28 -13.84 18.64
N LYS A 482 -4.26 -14.63 19.11
CA LYS A 482 -5.70 -14.37 18.91
C LYS A 482 -6.24 -13.07 19.54
N LYS A 483 -5.63 -12.56 20.62
CA LYS A 483 -6.23 -11.51 21.47
C LYS A 483 -5.32 -10.37 21.90
N HIS A 484 -4.00 -10.58 21.92
CA HIS A 484 -3.07 -9.69 22.61
C HIS A 484 -1.83 -9.40 21.77
N ILE A 485 -1.27 -8.19 21.95
CA ILE A 485 0.06 -7.83 21.46
C ILE A 485 1.10 -8.36 22.44
N HIS A 486 2.10 -9.08 21.93
CA HIS A 486 3.15 -9.73 22.72
C HIS A 486 4.14 -8.72 23.32
N SER A 487 4.64 -9.01 24.52
CA SER A 487 5.87 -8.37 24.99
C SER A 487 7.07 -8.88 24.19
N LEU A 488 8.20 -8.18 24.27
CA LEU A 488 9.43 -8.56 23.58
C LEU A 488 9.94 -9.96 23.98
N SER A 489 9.69 -10.41 25.22
CA SER A 489 10.00 -11.78 25.65
C SER A 489 8.99 -12.80 25.14
N ASP A 490 7.70 -12.45 25.10
CA ASP A 490 6.65 -13.37 24.62
C ASP A 490 6.83 -13.70 23.13
N ASP A 491 7.45 -12.82 22.34
CA ASP A 491 7.75 -13.10 20.95
C ASP A 491 8.69 -14.31 20.74
N PHE A 492 9.41 -14.78 21.77
CA PHE A 492 10.33 -15.92 21.71
C PHE A 492 9.93 -17.02 22.69
N LEU A 493 9.30 -18.09 22.19
CA LEU A 493 8.95 -19.27 23.00
C LEU A 493 9.83 -20.47 22.66
N LEU A 494 10.34 -21.14 23.69
CA LEU A 494 11.02 -22.43 23.55
C LEU A 494 10.02 -23.58 23.76
N LEU A 495 10.03 -24.54 22.83
CA LEU A 495 9.17 -25.72 22.86
C LEU A 495 10.03 -26.98 23.01
N LYS A 496 9.97 -27.59 24.18
CA LYS A 496 10.64 -28.85 24.53
C LYS A 496 9.67 -30.01 24.35
N CYS A 497 9.85 -30.79 23.29
CA CYS A 497 8.98 -31.92 22.97
C CYS A 497 9.39 -33.20 23.72
N LYS A 498 8.50 -33.69 24.59
CA LYS A 498 8.61 -34.99 25.27
C LYS A 498 7.49 -35.91 24.77
N ASN A 499 7.69 -37.23 24.88
CA ASN A 499 6.74 -38.24 24.37
C ASN A 499 5.28 -38.03 24.85
N THR A 500 5.11 -37.49 26.06
CA THR A 500 3.81 -37.29 26.73
C THR A 500 3.41 -35.82 26.94
N ALA A 501 4.30 -34.85 26.69
CA ALA A 501 4.04 -33.43 26.94
C ALA A 501 4.89 -32.53 26.02
N ILE A 502 4.40 -31.32 25.75
CA ILE A 502 5.17 -30.26 25.09
C ILE A 502 5.32 -29.13 26.09
N GLU A 503 6.52 -28.94 26.64
CA GLU A 503 6.79 -27.87 27.60
C GLU A 503 7.09 -26.58 26.83
N VAL A 504 6.36 -25.51 27.15
CA VAL A 504 6.48 -24.18 26.54
C VAL A 504 7.02 -23.22 27.58
N GLU A 505 8.20 -22.68 27.32
CA GLU A 505 8.93 -21.78 28.20
C GLU A 505 9.12 -20.41 27.53
N CYS A 506 8.86 -19.34 28.27
CA CYS A 506 9.29 -17.99 27.89
C CYS A 506 10.74 -17.81 28.32
N LEU A 507 11.61 -17.38 27.40
CA LEU A 507 13.04 -17.29 27.64
C LEU A 507 13.43 -15.95 28.28
N SER A 508 14.44 -15.97 29.15
CA SER A 508 15.04 -14.73 29.64
C SER A 508 15.92 -14.15 28.53
N MET A 509 15.53 -13.00 27.97
CA MET A 509 16.23 -12.41 26.83
C MET A 509 17.07 -11.20 27.22
N GLN A 510 18.35 -11.24 26.84
CA GLN A 510 19.27 -10.11 26.91
C GLN A 510 19.36 -9.49 25.51
N VAL A 511 18.85 -8.26 25.33
CA VAL A 511 18.90 -7.55 24.05
C VAL A 511 20.09 -6.59 24.03
N SER A 512 20.88 -6.63 22.97
CA SER A 512 21.98 -5.71 22.73
C SER A 512 21.76 -4.97 21.39
N PRO A 513 21.65 -3.62 21.37
CA PRO A 513 21.64 -2.73 22.53
C PRO A 513 20.32 -2.81 23.33
N PRO A 514 20.30 -2.55 24.66
CA PRO A 514 19.11 -2.73 25.52
C PRO A 514 17.88 -1.89 25.16
N THR A 515 18.05 -0.86 24.34
CA THR A 515 16.95 0.01 23.85
C THR A 515 16.31 -0.50 22.56
N ALA A 516 16.82 -1.56 21.95
CA ALA A 516 16.30 -2.10 20.71
C ALA A 516 15.06 -2.99 20.95
N TRP A 517 14.06 -2.83 20.08
CA TRP A 517 12.86 -3.66 20.04
C TRP A 517 12.53 -3.91 18.57
N PRO A 518 12.88 -5.07 17.99
CA PRO A 518 12.56 -5.37 16.60
C PRO A 518 11.08 -5.73 16.44
N LEU A 519 10.52 -5.47 15.26
CA LEU A 519 9.14 -5.84 14.94
C LEU A 519 9.13 -7.13 14.11
N LEU A 520 8.79 -8.25 14.74
CA LEU A 520 8.93 -9.59 14.18
C LEU A 520 7.75 -10.02 13.28
N VAL A 521 7.18 -9.05 12.55
CA VAL A 521 6.14 -9.27 11.54
C VAL A 521 6.79 -9.50 10.18
N GLY A 522 6.60 -10.70 9.63
CA GLY A 522 7.20 -11.07 8.34
C GLY A 522 8.73 -11.10 8.35
N VAL A 523 9.34 -11.30 9.53
CA VAL A 523 10.79 -11.55 9.66
C VAL A 523 11.12 -12.91 9.03
N GLY A 524 12.27 -13.01 8.36
CA GLY A 524 12.83 -14.31 7.98
C GLY A 524 13.69 -14.85 9.12
N ALA A 525 13.56 -16.14 9.45
CA ALA A 525 14.34 -16.80 10.49
C ALA A 525 14.99 -18.09 9.97
N VAL A 526 16.27 -18.31 10.29
CA VAL A 526 17.00 -19.53 9.90
C VAL A 526 17.92 -19.99 11.02
N SER A 527 17.87 -21.29 11.32
CA SER A 527 18.77 -21.94 12.28
C SER A 527 20.06 -22.37 11.59
N THR A 528 21.20 -22.22 12.27
CA THR A 528 22.53 -22.49 11.72
C THR A 528 23.17 -23.75 12.30
N SER A 529 24.19 -24.27 11.62
CA SER A 529 24.93 -25.46 12.06
C SER A 529 25.67 -25.31 13.41
N ARG A 530 25.74 -24.10 13.96
CA ARG A 530 26.48 -23.75 15.18
C ARG A 530 25.56 -23.47 16.39
N GLY A 531 24.25 -23.69 16.26
CA GLY A 531 23.28 -23.41 17.33
C GLY A 531 22.90 -21.93 17.47
N GLU A 532 23.17 -21.12 16.44
CA GLU A 532 22.76 -19.72 16.33
C GLU A 532 21.51 -19.64 15.44
N ILE A 533 20.58 -18.70 15.70
CA ILE A 533 19.50 -18.34 14.76
C ILE A 533 19.79 -16.96 14.20
N VAL A 534 19.75 -16.82 12.88
CA VAL A 534 19.88 -15.53 12.19
C VAL A 534 18.49 -15.07 11.75
N LEU A 535 18.16 -13.82 12.08
CA LEU A 535 16.94 -13.13 11.68
C LEU A 535 17.29 -11.97 10.77
N ALA A 536 16.50 -11.72 9.73
CA ALA A 536 16.62 -10.47 8.96
C ALA A 536 15.28 -10.01 8.36
N GLY A 537 15.19 -8.70 8.16
CA GLY A 537 13.98 -8.05 7.71
C GLY A 537 12.85 -8.12 8.74
N GLY A 538 11.62 -7.94 8.27
CA GLY A 538 10.44 -7.74 9.09
C GLY A 538 10.15 -6.26 9.36
N GLY A 539 8.90 -5.97 9.71
CA GLY A 539 8.42 -4.61 9.89
C GLY A 539 6.96 -4.43 9.45
N ALA A 540 6.46 -3.22 9.58
CA ALA A 540 5.05 -2.87 9.37
C ALA A 540 4.88 -1.53 8.65
N VAL A 541 3.75 -1.32 7.98
CA VAL A 541 3.31 0.01 7.50
C VAL A 541 2.75 0.82 8.67
N CYS A 542 2.36 0.15 9.77
CA CYS A 542 1.71 0.74 10.93
C CYS A 542 0.47 1.54 10.49
N PHE A 543 -0.41 0.88 9.74
CA PHE A 543 -1.58 1.51 9.11
C PHE A 543 -1.16 2.70 8.21
N SER A 544 -1.78 3.87 8.37
CA SER A 544 -1.42 5.12 7.67
C SER A 544 -0.39 5.99 8.42
N MET A 545 0.17 5.49 9.53
CA MET A 545 0.94 6.33 10.46
C MET A 545 2.41 6.48 10.05
N GLY A 546 2.96 5.50 9.34
CA GLY A 546 4.32 5.53 8.76
C GLY A 546 5.01 4.18 8.92
N SER A 547 5.84 3.76 7.97
CA SER A 547 6.44 2.42 8.02
C SER A 547 7.57 2.30 9.05
N TYR A 548 7.58 1.17 9.76
CA TYR A 548 8.68 0.70 10.61
C TYR A 548 9.37 -0.50 9.93
N TRP A 549 10.70 -0.52 9.95
CA TRP A 549 11.53 -1.58 9.38
C TRP A 549 12.56 -2.05 10.41
N ASN A 550 12.85 -3.36 10.44
CA ASN A 550 14.07 -3.85 11.05
C ASN A 550 15.22 -3.59 10.05
N GLU A 551 16.13 -2.68 10.41
CA GLU A 551 17.18 -2.20 9.48
C GLU A 551 18.40 -3.13 9.42
N GLU A 552 18.75 -3.74 10.55
CA GLU A 552 19.93 -4.61 10.71
C GLU A 552 19.51 -6.08 10.89
N PRO A 553 20.36 -7.04 10.47
CA PRO A 553 20.16 -8.45 10.80
C PRO A 553 20.41 -8.68 12.29
N MET A 554 19.75 -9.66 12.87
CA MET A 554 19.79 -9.96 14.31
C MET A 554 20.22 -11.41 14.51
N THR A 555 20.98 -11.70 15.56
CA THR A 555 21.44 -13.07 15.86
C THR A 555 21.03 -13.48 17.28
N ILE A 556 20.53 -14.70 17.43
CA ILE A 556 20.18 -15.30 18.71
C ILE A 556 21.25 -16.32 19.11
N PHE A 557 21.80 -16.16 20.32
CA PHE A 557 22.84 -17.04 20.88
C PHE A 557 22.37 -17.75 22.16
N PRO A 558 22.88 -18.97 22.43
CA PRO A 558 22.73 -19.61 23.73
C PRO A 558 23.66 -18.94 24.76
N GLY A 559 23.09 -18.18 25.72
CA GLY A 559 23.84 -17.47 26.75
C GLY A 559 24.41 -16.09 26.32
N PRO A 560 25.24 -15.45 27.16
CA PRO A 560 25.72 -14.08 26.96
C PRO A 560 26.77 -13.99 25.83
N SER A 561 26.72 -12.89 25.05
CA SER A 561 27.41 -12.71 23.75
C SER A 561 28.94 -12.52 23.78
N GLN A 562 29.65 -12.93 24.83
CA GLN A 562 31.10 -12.71 24.93
C GLN A 562 31.88 -13.50 23.86
N GLY A 563 32.29 -12.79 22.80
CA GLY A 563 33.08 -13.35 21.70
C GLY A 563 32.27 -13.83 20.48
N ALA A 564 30.96 -13.54 20.43
CA ALA A 564 30.16 -13.73 19.23
C ALA A 564 30.73 -12.89 18.06
N LYS A 565 30.72 -13.46 16.84
CA LYS A 565 31.13 -12.75 15.62
C LYS A 565 29.88 -12.41 14.80
N PRO A 566 29.73 -11.18 14.31
CA PRO A 566 28.53 -10.77 13.59
C PRO A 566 28.43 -11.42 12.20
N TRP A 567 27.21 -11.46 11.70
CA TRP A 567 26.88 -11.83 10.33
C TRP A 567 26.89 -10.59 9.44
N ARG A 568 27.73 -10.55 8.40
CA ARG A 568 27.82 -9.42 7.45
C ARG A 568 27.25 -9.77 6.08
N ARG A 569 26.63 -8.79 5.44
CA ARG A 569 26.18 -8.88 4.05
C ARG A 569 27.38 -9.02 3.11
N VAL A 570 27.32 -10.00 2.20
CA VAL A 570 28.33 -10.16 1.15
C VAL A 570 28.03 -9.16 0.03
N VAL A 571 28.91 -8.16 -0.12
CA VAL A 571 28.85 -7.19 -1.24
C VAL A 571 29.69 -7.73 -2.40
N PRO A 572 29.15 -7.91 -3.61
CA PRO A 572 29.95 -8.32 -4.77
C PRO A 572 31.02 -7.28 -5.08
N SER A 573 32.29 -7.68 -5.04
CA SER A 573 33.40 -6.82 -5.43
C SER A 573 33.33 -6.54 -6.93
N GLN A 574 33.18 -5.26 -7.31
CA GLN A 574 33.42 -4.87 -8.69
C GLN A 574 34.92 -5.01 -8.97
N VAL A 575 35.29 -6.04 -9.75
CA VAL A 575 36.68 -6.23 -10.18
C VAL A 575 37.06 -5.09 -11.12
N SER A 576 37.93 -4.21 -10.63
CA SER A 576 38.50 -3.08 -11.35
C SER A 576 39.47 -3.52 -12.44
N GLY A 577 38.94 -3.89 -13.60
CA GLY A 577 39.72 -4.11 -14.82
C GLY A 577 40.03 -2.80 -15.54
N ALA A 578 41.07 -2.08 -15.12
CA ALA A 578 41.48 -0.84 -15.76
C ALA A 578 42.37 -1.07 -16.99
N ALA A 579 41.78 -0.88 -18.18
CA ALA A 579 42.45 -0.54 -19.44
C ALA A 579 41.38 0.07 -20.37
N GLY A 580 41.57 1.17 -21.10
CA GLY A 580 42.74 2.04 -21.23
C GLY A 580 42.58 2.83 -22.53
N THR A 581 42.50 4.17 -22.42
CA THR A 581 42.70 5.20 -23.48
C THR A 581 41.92 5.12 -24.82
N GLU A 582 41.41 6.30 -25.21
CA GLU A 582 41.17 6.74 -26.61
C GLU A 582 40.04 6.00 -27.38
N GLY A 583 39.20 6.61 -28.20
CA GLY A 583 39.41 7.73 -29.12
C GLY A 583 38.90 7.29 -30.50
N THR A 584 37.94 8.03 -31.05
CA THR A 584 37.62 8.10 -32.51
C THR A 584 37.31 6.82 -33.31
N ALA A 585 36.01 6.67 -33.62
CA ALA A 585 35.44 6.63 -34.99
C ALA A 585 35.70 5.44 -35.97
N GLN A 586 34.73 5.28 -36.88
CA GLN A 586 34.68 4.42 -38.08
C GLN A 586 34.62 2.90 -37.81
N ALA A 587 33.49 2.21 -37.99
CA ALA A 587 32.67 1.97 -39.20
C ALA A 587 33.06 0.70 -39.99
N SER A 588 32.14 -0.26 -40.07
CA SER A 588 32.00 -1.14 -41.24
C SER A 588 30.66 -1.87 -41.25
N THR A 589 29.87 -1.64 -42.30
CA THR A 589 28.72 -2.47 -42.70
C THR A 589 29.18 -3.75 -43.40
N ALA A 590 28.58 -4.90 -43.06
CA ALA A 590 28.42 -6.07 -43.93
C ALA A 590 27.17 -6.83 -43.41
N GLU A 591 26.08 -7.09 -44.14
CA GLU A 591 25.89 -7.61 -45.51
C GLU A 591 26.51 -9.00 -45.75
N THR A 592 25.87 -10.02 -46.37
CA THR A 592 24.46 -10.30 -46.77
C THR A 592 24.35 -11.82 -47.09
N THR A 593 23.13 -12.34 -47.29
CA THR A 593 22.74 -13.49 -48.17
C THR A 593 22.48 -14.87 -47.49
N THR A 594 21.60 -15.75 -48.00
CA THR A 594 20.99 -15.90 -49.35
C THR A 594 19.52 -16.33 -49.38
N LYS A 595 18.72 -15.65 -50.24
CA LYS A 595 17.73 -16.16 -51.24
C LYS A 595 16.50 -16.96 -50.75
N SER A 596 15.34 -16.92 -51.43
CA SER A 596 15.07 -16.54 -52.83
C SER A 596 13.81 -15.68 -53.04
N GLN A 597 13.75 -15.03 -54.22
CA GLN A 597 12.61 -14.24 -54.71
C GLN A 597 11.84 -15.00 -55.79
N ARG A 598 10.57 -14.61 -56.01
CA ARG A 598 9.99 -14.48 -57.36
C ARG A 598 9.34 -13.10 -57.48
N GLY A 599 9.54 -12.44 -58.63
CA GLY A 599 8.91 -11.14 -58.96
C GLY A 599 7.46 -11.30 -59.42
N GLU A 600 6.72 -10.27 -59.82
CA GLU A 600 7.05 -8.85 -60.15
C GLU A 600 5.93 -7.92 -59.57
N ALA A 601 5.85 -6.59 -59.72
CA ALA A 601 6.51 -5.65 -60.65
C ALA A 601 6.72 -4.25 -60.03
N LYS A 602 7.15 -3.27 -60.84
CA LYS A 602 7.34 -1.85 -60.42
C LYS A 602 6.08 -0.99 -60.61
N ALA A 603 5.64 -0.33 -59.55
CA ALA A 603 4.87 0.93 -59.63
C ALA A 603 5.70 2.09 -59.04
N ARG A 604 5.52 3.31 -59.59
CA ARG A 604 6.41 4.47 -59.34
C ARG A 604 6.36 4.97 -57.89
N LYS A 605 7.53 5.31 -57.32
CA LYS A 605 7.66 6.04 -56.05
C LYS A 605 6.95 7.41 -56.14
N ARG A 606 6.13 7.74 -55.13
CA ARG A 606 5.86 9.13 -54.71
C ARG A 606 6.61 9.39 -53.40
N PRO A 607 7.05 10.63 -53.11
CA PRO A 607 7.72 10.95 -51.85
C PRO A 607 6.75 10.83 -50.66
N ALA A 608 7.25 10.36 -49.52
CA ALA A 608 6.45 10.18 -48.32
C ALA A 608 6.24 11.52 -47.59
N THR A 609 4.99 11.99 -47.54
CA THR A 609 4.59 13.20 -46.82
C THR A 609 4.51 12.95 -45.32
N ALA A 610 4.91 13.95 -44.52
CA ALA A 610 4.64 13.98 -43.07
C ALA A 610 3.13 14.09 -42.79
N ALA A 611 2.71 13.83 -41.54
CA ALA A 611 1.34 14.10 -41.11
C ALA A 611 1.03 15.59 -41.29
N ARG A 612 -0.14 15.92 -41.85
CA ARG A 612 -0.53 17.29 -42.15
C ARG A 612 -1.12 17.95 -40.89
N THR A 613 -0.34 18.80 -40.25
CA THR A 613 -0.81 19.62 -39.13
C THR A 613 -1.95 20.55 -39.56
N THR A 614 -2.98 20.65 -38.73
CA THR A 614 -4.13 21.54 -38.92
C THR A 614 -4.05 22.71 -37.94
N GLU A 615 -4.23 23.95 -38.39
CA GLU A 615 -4.29 25.09 -37.47
C GLU A 615 -5.61 25.08 -36.70
N ILE A 616 -5.57 25.42 -35.41
CA ILE A 616 -6.75 25.57 -34.56
C ILE A 616 -7.46 26.87 -34.91
N ALA A 617 -8.78 26.78 -35.13
CA ALA A 617 -9.59 27.93 -35.48
C ALA A 617 -9.57 28.99 -34.39
N ARG A 618 -9.43 30.26 -34.81
CA ARG A 618 -9.60 31.43 -33.95
C ARG A 618 -11.06 31.89 -34.04
N VAL A 619 -11.67 32.18 -32.89
CA VAL A 619 -13.11 32.47 -32.75
C VAL A 619 -13.36 33.66 -31.84
N GLN A 620 -14.49 34.32 -32.05
CA GLN A 620 -15.01 35.39 -31.20
C GLN A 620 -16.24 34.86 -30.45
N ILE A 621 -16.31 35.11 -29.15
CA ILE A 621 -17.40 34.65 -28.27
C ILE A 621 -18.07 35.90 -27.69
N GLN A 622 -19.36 36.10 -27.99
CA GLN A 622 -20.10 37.30 -27.58
C GLN A 622 -21.06 37.04 -26.43
N SER A 623 -21.49 35.79 -26.23
CA SER A 623 -22.42 35.37 -25.19
C SER A 623 -21.99 34.06 -24.52
N SER A 624 -22.58 33.79 -23.35
CA SER A 624 -22.43 32.49 -22.67
C SER A 624 -22.94 31.32 -23.50
N ASP A 625 -23.97 31.54 -24.33
CA ASP A 625 -24.51 30.51 -25.23
C ASP A 625 -23.53 30.15 -26.35
N ASP A 626 -22.74 31.11 -26.84
CA ASP A 626 -21.69 30.84 -27.82
C ASP A 626 -20.56 30.01 -27.21
N PHE A 627 -20.19 30.31 -25.96
CA PHE A 627 -19.22 29.51 -25.22
C PHE A 627 -19.77 28.09 -24.93
N ALA A 628 -21.04 27.97 -24.55
CA ALA A 628 -21.70 26.69 -24.36
C ALA A 628 -21.66 25.84 -25.64
N LYS A 629 -22.06 26.42 -26.79
CA LYS A 629 -21.97 25.77 -28.12
C LYS A 629 -20.54 25.34 -28.47
N LEU A 630 -19.55 26.19 -28.19
CA LEU A 630 -18.14 25.85 -28.40
C LEU A 630 -17.74 24.63 -27.55
N THR A 631 -18.06 24.61 -26.26
CA THR A 631 -17.72 23.46 -25.39
C THR A 631 -18.46 22.18 -25.79
N ALA A 632 -19.72 22.28 -26.20
CA ALA A 632 -20.50 21.15 -26.72
C ALA A 632 -19.91 20.55 -28.01
N SER A 633 -19.18 21.35 -28.81
CA SER A 633 -18.52 20.87 -30.04
C SER A 633 -17.35 19.90 -29.78
N LEU A 634 -16.80 19.88 -28.56
CA LEU A 634 -15.63 19.08 -28.13
C LEU A 634 -14.39 19.23 -29.03
N LYS A 635 -14.24 20.36 -29.71
CA LYS A 635 -13.08 20.73 -30.53
C LYS A 635 -12.33 21.92 -29.89
N PRO A 636 -10.98 21.94 -29.96
CA PRO A 636 -10.22 23.08 -29.49
C PRO A 636 -10.44 24.29 -30.39
N ALA A 637 -10.43 25.47 -29.79
CA ALA A 637 -10.49 26.76 -30.47
C ALA A 637 -9.72 27.80 -29.65
N ILE A 638 -9.13 28.78 -30.33
CA ILE A 638 -8.54 29.95 -29.67
C ILE A 638 -9.59 31.06 -29.66
N ILE A 639 -9.98 31.49 -28.47
CA ILE A 639 -10.92 32.59 -28.27
C ILE A 639 -10.12 33.88 -28.15
N GLU A 640 -10.50 34.87 -28.94
CA GLU A 640 -9.86 36.19 -29.01
C GLU A 640 -10.77 37.28 -28.41
N GLY A 641 -10.18 38.41 -28.02
CA GLY A 641 -10.92 39.65 -27.71
C GLY A 641 -11.65 39.69 -26.36
N LEU A 642 -11.51 38.68 -25.51
CA LEU A 642 -12.11 38.66 -24.18
C LEU A 642 -11.19 39.31 -23.11
N ASP A 643 -11.80 40.05 -22.19
CA ASP A 643 -11.11 40.64 -21.04
C ASP A 643 -10.78 39.57 -19.97
N ILE A 644 -9.50 39.23 -19.85
CA ILE A 644 -8.95 38.37 -18.78
C ILE A 644 -8.38 39.16 -17.59
N GLY A 645 -8.64 40.48 -17.53
CA GLY A 645 -8.16 41.38 -16.49
C GLY A 645 -6.78 41.97 -16.79
N PRO A 646 -6.31 42.95 -15.99
CA PRO A 646 -5.07 43.69 -16.23
C PRO A 646 -3.78 42.85 -16.13
N CYS A 647 -3.87 41.55 -15.84
CA CYS A 647 -2.73 40.63 -15.78
C CYS A 647 -1.84 40.65 -17.03
N THR A 648 -2.37 40.88 -18.23
CA THR A 648 -1.58 40.96 -19.48
C THR A 648 -0.56 42.10 -19.47
N ASP A 649 -0.91 43.22 -18.85
CA ASP A 649 -0.05 44.39 -18.72
C ASP A 649 0.82 44.29 -17.46
N LEU A 650 0.22 43.85 -16.35
CA LEU A 650 0.85 43.86 -15.03
C LEU A 650 1.89 42.75 -14.84
N TRP A 651 1.67 41.52 -15.32
CA TRP A 651 2.46 40.34 -14.94
C TRP A 651 3.83 40.24 -15.65
N THR A 652 4.63 41.31 -15.56
CA THR A 652 6.07 41.29 -15.80
C THR A 652 6.77 40.36 -14.81
N LEU A 653 8.00 39.91 -15.12
CA LEU A 653 8.78 39.09 -14.19
C LEU A 653 9.11 39.87 -12.91
N ASP A 654 9.36 41.17 -13.00
CA ASP A 654 9.64 42.02 -11.84
C ASP A 654 8.38 42.22 -10.96
N TYR A 655 7.21 42.45 -11.57
CA TYR A 655 5.94 42.53 -10.85
C TYR A 655 5.61 41.21 -10.15
N LEU A 656 5.74 40.08 -10.86
CA LEU A 656 5.55 38.76 -10.25
C LEU A 656 6.56 38.52 -9.12
N LYS A 657 7.83 38.91 -9.29
CA LYS A 657 8.86 38.80 -8.25
C LYS A 657 8.51 39.63 -7.00
N GLU A 658 8.00 40.84 -7.18
CA GLU A 658 7.53 41.70 -6.09
C GLU A 658 6.29 41.11 -5.40
N LYS A 659 5.21 40.85 -6.16
CA LYS A 659 3.90 40.46 -5.59
C LYS A 659 3.86 39.05 -5.03
N LEU A 660 4.64 38.11 -5.58
CA LEU A 660 4.72 36.74 -5.03
C LEU A 660 5.62 36.68 -3.78
N GLY A 661 6.47 37.70 -3.57
CA GLY A 661 7.50 37.77 -2.54
C GLY A 661 8.79 37.08 -3.01
N PRO A 662 9.95 37.78 -3.07
CA PRO A 662 11.17 37.24 -3.68
C PRO A 662 11.71 35.99 -2.97
N GLU A 663 11.60 35.94 -1.64
CA GLU A 663 12.02 34.82 -0.78
C GLU A 663 10.99 33.68 -0.69
N ARG A 664 9.85 33.78 -1.39
CA ARG A 664 8.84 32.72 -1.36
C ARG A 664 9.37 31.49 -2.11
N GLU A 665 9.42 30.36 -1.43
CA GLU A 665 9.79 29.09 -2.05
C GLU A 665 8.68 28.52 -2.93
N LEU A 666 9.02 28.11 -4.15
CA LEU A 666 8.16 27.43 -5.11
C LEU A 666 8.77 26.07 -5.50
N VAL A 667 7.92 25.07 -5.72
CA VAL A 667 8.33 23.79 -6.28
C VAL A 667 8.25 23.86 -7.81
N ILE A 668 9.39 23.76 -8.46
CA ILE A 668 9.55 23.82 -9.92
C ILE A 668 10.08 22.49 -10.47
N HIS A 669 9.93 22.32 -11.77
CA HIS A 669 10.61 21.30 -12.56
C HIS A 669 11.84 21.94 -13.20
N GLU A 670 13.02 21.37 -13.02
CA GLU A 670 14.28 21.86 -13.60
C GLU A 670 14.88 20.75 -14.48
N CYS A 671 15.31 21.10 -15.70
CA CYS A 671 15.88 20.18 -16.68
C CYS A 671 17.20 20.75 -17.23
N SER A 672 18.09 19.88 -17.72
CA SER A 672 19.30 20.32 -18.46
C SER A 672 19.04 20.52 -19.95
N SER A 673 17.95 19.97 -20.51
CA SER A 673 17.57 20.09 -21.92
C SER A 673 16.45 21.10 -22.13
N ASP A 674 16.37 21.60 -23.37
CA ASP A 674 15.25 22.33 -23.99
C ASP A 674 13.86 21.63 -23.93
N ARG A 675 13.79 20.40 -23.42
CA ARG A 675 12.60 19.55 -23.39
C ARG A 675 12.58 18.63 -22.17
N MET A 676 11.41 18.48 -21.57
CA MET A 676 11.18 17.51 -20.51
C MET A 676 10.51 16.25 -21.09
N THR A 677 11.06 15.06 -20.82
CA THR A 677 10.49 13.76 -21.25
C THR A 677 10.07 12.91 -20.05
N PHE A 678 8.85 12.35 -20.09
CA PHE A 678 8.33 11.56 -18.98
C PHE A 678 8.86 10.10 -18.98
N LYS A 679 9.22 9.59 -20.15
CA LYS A 679 9.82 8.26 -20.34
C LYS A 679 11.14 8.12 -19.59
N ASP A 680 12.06 9.05 -19.85
CA ASP A 680 13.43 9.01 -19.31
C ASP A 680 13.56 9.82 -18.01
N LYS A 681 12.51 10.58 -17.65
CA LYS A 681 12.42 11.46 -16.46
C LYS A 681 13.63 12.38 -16.33
N ASN A 682 13.97 13.06 -17.42
CA ASN A 682 15.14 13.93 -17.53
C ASN A 682 15.05 15.27 -16.75
N PHE A 683 14.13 15.38 -15.79
CA PHE A 683 13.86 16.59 -15.01
C PHE A 683 13.72 16.26 -13.52
N SER A 684 14.02 17.24 -12.66
CA SER A 684 13.95 17.10 -11.20
C SER A 684 12.95 18.09 -10.59
N TYR A 685 12.31 17.67 -9.49
CA TYR A 685 11.49 18.56 -8.66
C TYR A 685 12.38 19.28 -7.65
N ILE A 686 12.47 20.60 -7.75
CA ILE A 686 13.39 21.42 -6.96
C ILE A 686 12.62 22.56 -6.30
N LYS A 687 13.00 22.91 -5.06
CA LYS A 687 12.55 24.13 -4.39
C LYS A 687 13.50 25.28 -4.74
N ARG A 688 12.94 26.39 -5.22
CA ARG A 688 13.66 27.64 -5.51
C ARG A 688 12.87 28.81 -4.96
N SER A 689 13.57 29.86 -4.56
CA SER A 689 12.96 31.16 -4.30
C SER A 689 12.33 31.71 -5.59
N VAL A 690 11.29 32.53 -5.47
CA VAL A 690 10.72 33.30 -6.60
C VAL A 690 11.81 34.11 -7.28
N SER A 691 12.73 34.71 -6.51
CA SER A 691 13.85 35.50 -7.03
C SER A 691 14.74 34.69 -7.98
N ASP A 692 15.17 33.50 -7.55
CA ASP A 692 16.10 32.65 -8.32
C ASP A 692 15.41 31.99 -9.50
N PHE A 693 14.15 31.56 -9.34
CA PHE A 693 13.39 30.95 -10.43
C PHE A 693 13.10 31.96 -11.55
N LEU A 694 12.54 33.13 -11.22
CA LEU A 694 12.19 34.14 -12.23
C LEU A 694 13.46 34.78 -12.84
N GLY A 695 14.52 34.96 -12.05
CA GLY A 695 15.83 35.40 -12.55
C GLY A 695 16.49 34.37 -13.47
N GLY A 696 16.39 33.09 -13.13
CA GLY A 696 16.95 31.99 -13.91
C GLY A 696 16.28 31.84 -15.28
N ILE A 697 14.94 31.85 -15.34
CA ILE A 697 14.23 31.73 -16.64
C ILE A 697 14.46 32.95 -17.52
N ALA A 698 14.62 34.15 -16.94
CA ALA A 698 15.01 35.36 -17.68
C ALA A 698 16.42 35.25 -18.32
N GLN A 699 17.29 34.42 -17.74
CA GLN A 699 18.62 34.09 -18.26
C GLN A 699 18.63 32.82 -19.13
N GLY A 700 17.46 32.24 -19.41
CA GLY A 700 17.30 31.07 -20.27
C GLY A 700 17.36 29.70 -19.58
N SER A 701 17.18 29.61 -18.25
CA SER A 701 17.15 28.31 -17.58
C SER A 701 15.93 27.46 -18.00
N HIS A 702 16.15 26.17 -18.27
CA HIS A 702 15.10 25.22 -18.66
C HIS A 702 14.26 24.78 -17.45
N ALA A 703 13.51 25.71 -16.88
CA ALA A 703 12.71 25.54 -15.67
C ALA A 703 11.22 25.82 -15.88
N TYR A 704 10.38 25.13 -15.13
CA TYR A 704 8.93 25.19 -15.26
C TYR A 704 8.16 25.05 -13.93
N LEU A 705 7.33 26.05 -13.64
CA LEU A 705 6.34 26.04 -12.58
C LEU A 705 4.98 25.59 -13.12
N ARG A 706 4.41 24.57 -12.47
CA ARG A 706 2.97 24.31 -12.44
C ARG A 706 2.52 24.42 -11.00
N ALA A 707 1.70 25.43 -10.69
CA ALA A 707 1.21 25.63 -9.33
C ALA A 707 0.48 24.40 -8.77
N VAL A 708 0.58 24.26 -7.45
CA VAL A 708 -0.10 23.26 -6.61
C VAL A 708 -0.61 23.96 -5.36
N SER A 709 -1.60 23.38 -4.67
CA SER A 709 -2.15 23.99 -3.45
C SER A 709 -1.05 24.27 -2.43
N SER A 710 -0.91 25.53 -2.03
CA SER A 710 0.07 26.03 -1.07
C SER A 710 -0.14 25.45 0.33
N SER A 711 -1.40 25.16 0.69
CA SER A 711 -1.76 24.59 1.99
C SER A 711 -1.72 23.06 2.01
N GLN A 712 -2.24 22.40 0.98
CA GLN A 712 -2.35 20.93 0.94
C GLN A 712 -2.18 20.34 -0.48
N PRO A 713 -0.94 20.31 -1.04
CA PRO A 713 -0.68 19.88 -2.44
C PRO A 713 -1.26 18.52 -2.82
N ASN A 714 -1.32 17.58 -1.87
CA ASN A 714 -1.78 16.20 -2.07
C ASN A 714 -3.27 15.99 -1.71
N LYS A 715 -4.01 17.04 -1.34
CA LYS A 715 -5.41 16.93 -0.87
C LYS A 715 -6.38 17.91 -1.53
N LEU A 716 -5.90 19.07 -1.96
CA LEU A 716 -6.72 20.12 -2.56
C LEU A 716 -6.20 20.48 -3.96
N PRO A 717 -7.11 20.73 -4.94
CA PRO A 717 -6.72 21.40 -6.18
C PRO A 717 -6.16 22.79 -5.88
N THR A 718 -5.21 23.24 -6.70
CA THR A 718 -4.69 24.62 -6.63
C THR A 718 -5.72 25.61 -7.15
N LYS A 719 -5.74 26.80 -6.55
CA LYS A 719 -6.61 27.90 -6.92
C LYS A 719 -5.83 29.20 -6.80
N LEU A 720 -5.79 30.00 -7.87
CA LEU A 720 -5.05 31.25 -7.95
C LEU A 720 -5.42 32.21 -6.80
N GLU A 721 -6.69 32.27 -6.43
CA GLU A 721 -7.25 33.09 -5.35
C GLU A 721 -6.87 32.63 -3.94
N GLU A 722 -6.60 31.34 -3.72
CA GLU A 722 -6.15 30.80 -2.43
C GLU A 722 -4.62 30.79 -2.33
N ASP A 723 -3.94 30.45 -3.43
CA ASP A 723 -2.49 30.20 -3.46
C ASP A 723 -1.66 31.45 -3.79
N PHE A 724 -2.24 32.42 -4.51
CA PHE A 724 -1.59 33.65 -4.98
C PHE A 724 -2.49 34.90 -4.83
N PRO A 725 -3.03 35.17 -3.63
CA PRO A 725 -4.02 36.24 -3.40
C PRO A 725 -3.50 37.65 -3.70
N THR A 726 -2.18 37.85 -3.78
CA THR A 726 -1.54 39.13 -4.11
C THR A 726 -1.60 39.49 -5.59
N ILE A 727 -1.87 38.53 -6.48
CA ILE A 727 -2.03 38.74 -7.93
C ILE A 727 -3.38 38.25 -8.46
N SER A 728 -4.18 37.55 -7.66
CA SER A 728 -5.43 36.93 -8.11
C SER A 728 -6.48 37.91 -8.63
N ASN A 729 -6.46 39.16 -8.15
CA ASN A 729 -7.38 40.21 -8.61
C ASN A 729 -7.01 40.77 -10.01
N ASP A 730 -5.78 40.51 -10.48
CA ASP A 730 -5.32 40.96 -11.79
C ASP A 730 -5.87 40.08 -12.92
N PHE A 731 -6.21 38.83 -12.62
CA PHE A 731 -6.74 37.85 -13.56
C PHE A 731 -8.22 37.60 -13.29
N ARG A 732 -9.03 37.53 -14.35
CA ARG A 732 -10.43 37.09 -14.27
C ARG A 732 -10.75 36.09 -15.37
N VAL A 733 -11.60 35.12 -15.05
CA VAL A 733 -12.28 34.31 -16.08
C VAL A 733 -13.38 35.20 -16.71
N PRO A 734 -13.42 35.36 -18.05
CA PRO A 734 -14.43 36.19 -18.69
C PRO A 734 -15.87 35.78 -18.32
N ALA A 735 -16.77 36.74 -18.18
CA ALA A 735 -18.15 36.49 -17.73
C ALA A 735 -18.95 35.57 -18.67
N VAL A 736 -18.61 35.56 -19.97
CA VAL A 736 -19.18 34.64 -20.98
C VAL A 736 -18.76 33.18 -20.78
N CYS A 737 -17.80 32.89 -19.89
CA CYS A 737 -17.36 31.54 -19.56
C CYS A 737 -18.02 31.02 -18.26
N ASN A 738 -19.29 31.34 -18.00
CA ASN A 738 -20.01 30.99 -16.76
C ASN A 738 -19.93 29.48 -16.40
N ILE A 739 -20.02 28.59 -17.38
CA ILE A 739 -19.91 27.12 -17.19
C ILE A 739 -18.60 26.75 -16.46
N VAL A 740 -17.51 27.49 -16.70
CA VAL A 740 -16.20 27.28 -16.06
C VAL A 740 -16.26 27.62 -14.57
N GLN A 741 -16.99 28.67 -14.20
CA GLN A 741 -17.17 29.10 -12.80
C GLN A 741 -18.15 28.17 -12.05
N GLU A 742 -19.26 27.79 -12.68
CA GLU A 742 -20.28 26.90 -12.12
C GLU A 742 -19.75 25.50 -11.81
N ASN A 743 -18.84 24.99 -12.65
CA ASN A 743 -18.29 23.63 -12.54
C ASN A 743 -16.80 23.61 -12.14
N TYR A 744 -16.31 24.73 -11.61
CA TYR A 744 -14.90 25.01 -11.33
C TYR A 744 -14.19 23.92 -10.52
N HIS A 745 -12.95 23.60 -10.92
CA HIS A 745 -12.11 22.61 -10.26
C HIS A 745 -10.80 23.19 -9.75
N SER A 746 -9.99 23.81 -10.61
CA SER A 746 -8.65 24.31 -10.27
C SER A 746 -8.18 25.40 -11.22
N SER A 747 -7.28 26.28 -10.76
CA SER A 747 -6.69 27.34 -11.59
C SER A 747 -5.16 27.45 -11.46
N PRO A 748 -4.38 26.45 -11.93
CA PRO A 748 -2.93 26.46 -11.82
C PRO A 748 -2.28 27.57 -12.67
N LEU A 749 -1.57 28.48 -11.99
CA LEU A 749 -0.54 29.34 -12.57
C LEU A 749 0.56 28.49 -13.24
N ARG A 750 0.92 28.85 -14.47
CA ARG A 750 1.98 28.22 -15.27
C ARG A 750 3.02 29.27 -15.63
N ILE A 751 4.29 29.02 -15.29
CA ILE A 751 5.43 29.86 -15.69
C ILE A 751 6.53 28.96 -16.25
N SER A 752 7.04 29.25 -17.45
CA SER A 752 8.10 28.49 -18.10
C SER A 752 9.23 29.38 -18.61
N GLY A 753 10.49 28.95 -18.44
CA GLY A 753 11.61 29.34 -19.29
C GLY A 753 11.59 28.61 -20.64
N PRO A 754 12.70 28.57 -21.40
CA PRO A 754 12.74 28.07 -22.80
C PRO A 754 12.71 26.53 -22.87
N VAL A 755 11.68 25.90 -22.31
CA VAL A 755 11.57 24.45 -22.16
C VAL A 755 10.22 23.92 -22.63
N THR A 756 10.26 22.88 -23.45
CA THR A 756 9.07 22.18 -23.96
C THR A 756 8.60 21.13 -22.96
N LEU A 757 7.28 21.08 -22.72
CA LEU A 757 6.67 20.06 -21.86
C LEU A 757 6.40 18.74 -22.59
N TRP A 758 6.45 17.62 -21.85
CA TRP A 758 6.03 16.32 -22.40
C TRP A 758 4.55 16.32 -22.81
N LEU A 759 4.21 15.46 -23.77
CA LEU A 759 2.83 15.23 -24.19
C LEU A 759 2.03 14.57 -23.06
N HIS A 760 0.91 15.18 -22.69
CA HIS A 760 -0.03 14.67 -21.68
C HIS A 760 -1.47 14.97 -22.07
N TYR A 761 -2.45 14.32 -21.46
CA TYR A 761 -3.86 14.72 -21.53
C TYR A 761 -4.41 14.98 -20.13
N ASP A 762 -5.44 15.82 -20.07
CA ASP A 762 -6.25 16.03 -18.87
C ASP A 762 -7.63 15.39 -19.06
N VAL A 763 -8.23 14.91 -17.97
CA VAL A 763 -9.56 14.27 -17.96
C VAL A 763 -10.67 15.32 -17.86
N LEU A 764 -10.35 16.50 -17.33
CA LEU A 764 -11.23 17.65 -17.25
C LEU A 764 -11.12 18.56 -18.49
N SER A 765 -12.16 19.34 -18.72
CA SER A 765 -12.13 20.47 -19.67
C SER A 765 -11.25 21.59 -19.09
N ASN A 766 -10.57 22.34 -19.97
CA ASN A 766 -9.60 23.36 -19.56
C ASN A 766 -9.61 24.56 -20.53
N ILE A 767 -9.39 25.77 -20.00
CA ILE A 767 -9.01 26.95 -20.77
C ILE A 767 -7.59 27.36 -20.37
N LEU A 768 -6.71 27.54 -21.35
CA LEU A 768 -5.37 28.11 -21.17
C LEU A 768 -5.40 29.58 -21.56
N CYS A 769 -5.41 30.48 -20.58
CA CYS A 769 -5.32 31.92 -20.78
C CYS A 769 -3.83 32.30 -20.86
N GLN A 770 -3.37 32.73 -22.03
CA GLN A 770 -1.98 33.13 -22.26
C GLN A 770 -1.81 34.61 -21.85
N ILE A 771 -0.97 34.87 -20.84
CA ILE A 771 -0.86 36.19 -20.21
C ILE A 771 0.39 36.94 -20.68
N ARG A 772 1.53 36.25 -20.77
CA ARG A 772 2.80 36.84 -21.22
C ARG A 772 3.63 35.87 -22.07
N GLY A 773 4.32 36.45 -23.05
CA GLY A 773 5.04 35.73 -24.11
C GLY A 773 4.07 35.02 -25.06
N SER A 774 4.60 34.44 -26.13
CA SER A 774 3.88 33.55 -27.02
C SER A 774 4.28 32.09 -26.83
N LYS A 775 3.37 31.19 -27.19
CA LYS A 775 3.48 29.74 -26.93
C LYS A 775 2.75 28.98 -28.01
N THR A 776 3.43 28.01 -28.62
CA THR A 776 2.78 27.04 -29.51
C THR A 776 2.42 25.78 -28.74
N LEU A 777 1.20 25.31 -28.92
CA LEU A 777 0.76 24.00 -28.46
C LEU A 777 0.48 23.09 -29.65
N PHE A 778 0.95 21.85 -29.56
CA PHE A 778 0.52 20.77 -30.44
C PHE A 778 -0.47 19.89 -29.68
N LEU A 779 -1.70 19.83 -30.19
CA LEU A 779 -2.81 19.07 -29.65
C LEU A 779 -3.13 17.89 -30.57
N TYR A 780 -3.62 16.80 -30.01
CA TYR A 780 -4.01 15.59 -30.73
C TYR A 780 -5.40 15.16 -30.27
N PRO A 781 -6.31 14.81 -31.20
CA PRO A 781 -7.66 14.39 -30.85
C PRO A 781 -7.62 13.07 -30.05
N PRO A 782 -8.63 12.80 -29.19
CA PRO A 782 -8.69 11.57 -28.40
C PRO A 782 -8.63 10.27 -29.23
N THR A 783 -8.99 10.32 -30.51
CA THR A 783 -8.85 9.20 -31.47
C THR A 783 -7.42 8.74 -31.69
N ASP A 784 -6.43 9.62 -31.47
CA ASP A 784 -5.02 9.33 -31.70
C ASP A 784 -4.34 8.62 -30.51
N VAL A 785 -5.04 8.43 -29.38
CA VAL A 785 -4.46 7.90 -28.13
C VAL A 785 -3.70 6.58 -28.32
N SER A 786 -4.15 5.71 -29.23
CA SER A 786 -3.51 4.42 -29.56
C SER A 786 -2.18 4.55 -30.34
N LEU A 787 -1.90 5.72 -30.91
CA LEU A 787 -0.70 6.05 -31.67
C LEU A 787 0.35 6.79 -30.82
N LEU A 788 -0.05 7.30 -29.65
CA LEU A 788 0.71 8.23 -28.81
C LEU A 788 1.36 7.59 -27.57
N ASP A 789 1.29 6.26 -27.42
CA ASP A 789 2.05 5.49 -26.42
C ASP A 789 1.89 5.96 -24.96
N PHE A 790 0.63 6.08 -24.53
CA PHE A 790 0.26 6.27 -23.12
C PHE A 790 0.28 4.93 -22.36
N PRO A 791 0.98 4.82 -21.21
CA PRO A 791 0.95 3.61 -20.39
C PRO A 791 -0.41 3.44 -19.69
N PRO A 792 -0.86 2.20 -19.39
CA PRO A 792 -2.15 1.96 -18.74
C PRO A 792 -2.30 2.67 -17.39
N GLY A 793 -3.23 3.62 -17.30
CA GLY A 793 -3.44 4.47 -16.12
C GLY A 793 -2.46 5.63 -15.96
N GLY A 794 -1.70 5.98 -17.01
CA GLY A 794 -0.86 7.17 -17.05
C GLY A 794 -1.36 8.18 -18.08
N SER A 795 -1.48 9.43 -17.67
CA SER A 795 -1.91 10.56 -18.50
C SER A 795 -0.77 11.28 -19.23
N SER A 796 0.46 10.77 -19.14
CA SER A 796 1.66 11.30 -19.83
C SER A 796 2.24 10.25 -20.79
N SER A 797 2.61 10.68 -21.99
CA SER A 797 3.12 9.81 -23.07
C SER A 797 4.60 9.46 -22.88
N ASN A 798 4.99 8.28 -23.35
CA ASN A 798 6.39 7.86 -23.46
C ASN A 798 7.09 8.33 -24.75
N ILE A 799 6.40 9.07 -25.62
CA ILE A 799 6.90 9.57 -26.91
C ILE A 799 7.01 11.10 -26.91
N ASP A 800 8.20 11.62 -27.19
CA ASP A 800 8.35 13.02 -27.68
C ASP A 800 7.86 13.08 -29.12
N VAL A 801 6.65 13.61 -29.33
CA VAL A 801 6.03 13.73 -30.66
C VAL A 801 6.72 14.74 -31.58
N LEU A 802 7.59 15.60 -31.06
CA LEU A 802 8.29 16.61 -31.85
C LEU A 802 9.61 16.09 -32.46
N THR A 803 10.19 15.03 -31.88
CA THR A 803 11.47 14.44 -32.36
C THR A 803 11.40 12.96 -32.73
N SER A 804 10.40 12.23 -32.23
CA SER A 804 10.31 10.79 -32.43
C SER A 804 10.11 10.41 -33.89
N LYS A 805 10.95 9.49 -34.37
CA LYS A 805 10.87 8.93 -35.72
C LYS A 805 9.87 7.76 -35.81
N ASN A 806 9.05 7.53 -34.79
CA ASN A 806 8.10 6.41 -34.74
C ASN A 806 7.10 6.48 -35.92
N PRO A 807 7.05 5.47 -36.81
CA PRO A 807 6.15 5.48 -37.97
C PRO A 807 4.67 5.65 -37.63
N LYS A 808 4.23 5.27 -36.42
CA LYS A 808 2.83 5.46 -35.96
C LYS A 808 2.41 6.93 -35.96
N LEU A 809 3.34 7.86 -35.68
CA LEU A 809 3.06 9.31 -35.66
C LEU A 809 2.69 9.87 -37.04
N ARG A 810 2.97 9.15 -38.14
CA ARG A 810 2.52 9.57 -39.48
C ARG A 810 1.00 9.39 -39.69
N ARG A 811 0.33 8.69 -38.77
CA ARG A 811 -1.12 8.43 -38.76
C ARG A 811 -1.87 9.32 -37.76
N THR A 812 -1.19 10.19 -37.03
CA THR A 812 -1.83 11.14 -36.13
C THR A 812 -2.33 12.37 -36.90
N HIS A 813 -3.21 13.13 -36.24
CA HIS A 813 -3.90 14.30 -36.76
C HIS A 813 -3.51 15.51 -35.87
N PRO A 814 -2.25 15.97 -35.92
CA PRO A 814 -1.80 17.07 -35.06
C PRO A 814 -2.53 18.37 -35.39
N HIS A 815 -2.91 19.08 -34.33
CA HIS A 815 -3.50 20.41 -34.37
C HIS A 815 -2.54 21.41 -33.72
N ALA A 816 -2.26 22.55 -34.36
CA ALA A 816 -1.38 23.58 -33.81
C ALA A 816 -2.19 24.81 -33.34
N ALA A 817 -1.89 25.28 -32.13
CA ALA A 817 -2.38 26.55 -31.60
C ALA A 817 -1.19 27.44 -31.21
N SER A 818 -0.98 28.53 -31.93
CA SER A 818 -0.03 29.58 -31.54
C SER A 818 -0.77 30.67 -30.77
N LEU A 819 -0.44 30.82 -29.49
CA LEU A 819 -1.09 31.74 -28.56
C LEU A 819 -0.24 33.00 -28.35
N LYS A 820 -0.91 34.16 -28.39
CA LYS A 820 -0.37 35.48 -28.03
C LYS A 820 -0.91 35.92 -26.66
N PRO A 821 -0.30 36.93 -26.00
CA PRO A 821 -0.89 37.56 -24.82
C PRO A 821 -2.34 37.99 -25.06
N GLY A 822 -3.25 37.58 -24.17
CA GLY A 822 -4.70 37.79 -24.29
C GLY A 822 -5.48 36.64 -24.95
N ASP A 823 -4.81 35.69 -25.63
CA ASP A 823 -5.50 34.53 -26.23
C ASP A 823 -5.95 33.54 -25.15
N ILE A 824 -7.16 32.97 -25.32
CA ILE A 824 -7.68 31.88 -24.49
C ILE A 824 -7.86 30.63 -25.35
N LEU A 825 -7.03 29.59 -25.14
CA LEU A 825 -7.20 28.31 -25.81
C LEU A 825 -8.17 27.41 -25.02
N TYR A 826 -9.31 27.07 -25.63
CA TYR A 826 -10.15 25.98 -25.15
C TYR A 826 -9.51 24.62 -25.49
N ILE A 827 -9.29 23.80 -24.47
CA ILE A 827 -8.81 22.43 -24.57
C ILE A 827 -9.94 21.50 -24.08
N PRO A 828 -10.61 20.75 -24.98
CA PRO A 828 -11.64 19.79 -24.59
C PRO A 828 -11.02 18.60 -23.84
N PRO A 829 -11.83 17.86 -23.04
CA PRO A 829 -11.31 16.75 -22.24
C PRO A 829 -10.70 15.66 -23.11
N MET A 830 -9.67 14.99 -22.59
CA MET A 830 -8.89 13.93 -23.26
C MET A 830 -8.07 14.37 -24.48
N TRP A 831 -8.05 15.66 -24.86
CA TRP A 831 -7.14 16.13 -25.91
C TRP A 831 -5.71 16.13 -25.40
N SER A 832 -4.87 15.29 -26.01
CA SER A 832 -3.45 15.19 -25.66
C SER A 832 -2.71 16.42 -26.18
N HIS A 833 -1.90 17.07 -25.37
CA HIS A 833 -1.22 18.30 -25.73
C HIS A 833 0.20 18.42 -25.15
N THR A 834 1.05 19.10 -25.90
CA THR A 834 2.40 19.55 -25.50
C THR A 834 2.51 21.04 -25.81
N ALA A 835 3.37 21.75 -25.08
CA ALA A 835 3.54 23.20 -25.19
C ALA A 835 5.02 23.58 -25.26
N THR A 836 5.34 24.46 -26.20
CA THR A 836 6.66 25.08 -26.40
C THR A 836 6.50 26.60 -26.30
N PRO A 837 7.24 27.27 -25.39
CA PRO A 837 7.30 28.73 -25.36
C PRO A 837 8.20 29.23 -26.50
N GLU A 838 7.72 30.22 -27.27
CA GLU A 838 8.44 30.75 -28.43
C GLU A 838 9.38 31.90 -28.03
N ASP A 839 8.90 32.82 -27.18
CA ASP A 839 9.66 34.02 -26.74
C ASP A 839 10.58 33.74 -25.54
N GLY A 840 11.00 32.48 -25.34
CA GLY A 840 11.84 32.03 -24.25
C GLY A 840 11.19 32.01 -22.86
N VAL A 841 10.35 32.99 -22.50
CA VAL A 841 9.60 33.00 -21.24
C VAL A 841 8.10 33.10 -21.51
N SER A 842 7.31 32.31 -20.79
CA SER A 842 5.85 32.39 -20.88
C SER A 842 5.16 32.28 -19.52
N VAL A 843 4.14 33.13 -19.32
CA VAL A 843 3.22 33.10 -18.17
C VAL A 843 1.80 32.86 -18.67
N ALA A 844 1.08 31.95 -18.04
CA ALA A 844 -0.30 31.62 -18.36
C ALA A 844 -1.05 31.12 -17.12
N VAL A 845 -2.38 31.17 -17.15
CA VAL A 845 -3.25 30.51 -16.17
C VAL A 845 -4.09 29.47 -16.90
N ASN A 846 -4.08 28.23 -16.41
CA ASN A 846 -5.08 27.25 -16.80
C ASN A 846 -6.27 27.35 -15.85
N VAL A 847 -7.48 27.11 -16.35
CA VAL A 847 -8.68 26.94 -15.51
C VAL A 847 -9.42 25.68 -15.91
N PHE A 848 -9.50 24.73 -14.99
CA PHE A 848 -10.14 23.43 -15.17
C PHE A 848 -11.54 23.42 -14.57
N TRP A 849 -12.46 22.71 -15.24
CA TRP A 849 -13.81 22.48 -14.74
C TRP A 849 -14.32 21.08 -15.09
N LYS A 850 -15.34 20.62 -14.35
CA LYS A 850 -15.99 19.33 -14.60
C LYS A 850 -16.97 19.45 -15.77
N GLY A 851 -16.76 18.63 -16.81
CA GLY A 851 -17.63 18.55 -17.98
C GLY A 851 -18.64 17.41 -17.96
N LEU A 852 -18.64 16.58 -16.90
CA LEU A 852 -19.55 15.43 -16.74
C LEU A 852 -20.28 15.53 -15.39
N GLU A 853 -21.60 15.32 -15.38
CA GLU A 853 -22.37 15.22 -14.14
C GLU A 853 -21.99 13.97 -13.30
N LYS A 854 -21.65 12.87 -14.00
CA LYS A 854 -21.38 11.54 -13.42
C LYS A 854 -20.31 10.82 -14.23
N GLY A 855 -19.58 9.90 -13.59
CA GLY A 855 -18.59 9.03 -14.24
C GLY A 855 -17.13 9.30 -13.85
N TYR A 856 -16.84 10.41 -13.15
CA TYR A 856 -15.55 10.60 -12.48
C TYR A 856 -15.32 9.54 -11.39
N ALA A 857 -14.07 9.11 -11.20
CA ALA A 857 -13.73 8.09 -10.23
C ALA A 857 -13.83 8.56 -8.78
N ALA A 858 -14.26 7.67 -7.88
CA ALA A 858 -14.43 7.99 -6.46
C ALA A 858 -13.08 8.20 -5.75
N GLY A 859 -12.93 9.33 -5.05
CA GLY A 859 -11.73 9.69 -4.31
C GLY A 859 -11.25 11.10 -4.65
N LYS A 860 -9.97 11.39 -4.37
CA LYS A 860 -9.37 12.70 -4.65
C LYS A 860 -8.76 12.71 -6.05
N ASP A 861 -9.13 13.71 -6.83
CA ASP A 861 -8.35 14.20 -7.96
C ASP A 861 -8.03 15.66 -7.64
N VAL A 862 -6.74 15.98 -7.55
CA VAL A 862 -6.22 17.34 -7.26
C VAL A 862 -5.63 18.00 -8.51
N TYR A 863 -5.55 17.26 -9.61
CA TYR A 863 -4.83 17.66 -10.82
C TYR A 863 -5.71 17.70 -12.07
N GLY A 864 -6.89 17.08 -12.05
CA GLY A 864 -7.82 17.02 -13.18
C GLY A 864 -7.49 15.92 -14.20
N ASN A 865 -6.67 14.94 -13.82
CA ASN A 865 -6.10 13.94 -14.72
C ASN A 865 -6.31 12.49 -14.26
N ARG A 866 -7.19 12.24 -13.28
CA ARG A 866 -7.55 10.88 -12.87
C ARG A 866 -8.59 10.28 -13.82
N ASP A 867 -8.30 9.07 -14.31
CA ASP A 867 -9.18 8.31 -15.21
C ASP A 867 -10.64 8.24 -14.74
N LEU A 868 -11.56 8.18 -15.70
CA LEU A 868 -12.98 7.97 -15.43
C LEU A 868 -13.23 6.59 -14.79
N GLN A 869 -14.23 6.51 -13.90
CA GLN A 869 -14.54 5.30 -13.12
C GLN A 869 -14.75 4.06 -14.01
N ALA A 870 -15.36 4.25 -15.18
CA ALA A 870 -15.60 3.19 -16.14
C ALA A 870 -14.29 2.59 -16.71
N TYR A 871 -13.26 3.41 -16.92
CA TYR A 871 -11.95 2.94 -17.39
C TYR A 871 -11.16 2.27 -16.26
N GLU A 872 -11.17 2.83 -15.03
CA GLU A 872 -10.59 2.16 -13.86
C GLU A 872 -11.20 0.76 -13.64
N ASN A 873 -12.52 0.64 -13.80
CA ASN A 873 -13.23 -0.65 -13.71
C ASN A 873 -12.83 -1.57 -14.87
N GLY A 874 -12.90 -1.06 -16.11
CA GLY A 874 -12.56 -1.81 -17.32
C GLY A 874 -11.13 -2.35 -17.32
N ARG A 875 -10.16 -1.63 -16.75
CA ARG A 875 -8.79 -2.14 -16.56
C ARG A 875 -8.75 -3.38 -15.66
N ARG A 876 -9.49 -3.38 -14.55
CA ARG A 876 -9.60 -4.56 -13.67
C ARG A 876 -10.28 -5.72 -14.38
N ASP A 877 -11.24 -5.45 -15.26
CA ASP A 877 -11.90 -6.49 -16.05
C ASP A 877 -11.02 -7.04 -17.19
N VAL A 878 -10.19 -6.21 -17.82
CA VAL A 878 -9.14 -6.67 -18.76
C VAL A 878 -8.14 -7.60 -18.04
N GLU A 879 -7.71 -7.27 -16.82
CA GLU A 879 -6.85 -8.14 -16.02
C GLU A 879 -7.52 -9.49 -15.69
N LYS A 880 -8.81 -9.50 -15.35
CA LYS A 880 -9.60 -10.74 -15.14
C LYS A 880 -9.67 -11.57 -16.43
N ILE A 881 -9.99 -10.94 -17.56
CA ILE A 881 -10.07 -11.59 -18.87
C ILE A 881 -8.73 -12.22 -19.22
N VAL A 882 -7.63 -11.47 -19.20
CA VAL A 882 -6.28 -11.99 -19.51
C VAL A 882 -5.89 -13.12 -18.55
N LYS A 883 -6.22 -13.02 -17.26
CA LYS A 883 -5.98 -14.08 -16.27
C LYS A 883 -6.76 -15.37 -16.60
N ALA A 884 -7.97 -15.28 -17.13
CA ALA A 884 -8.78 -16.45 -17.49
C ALA A 884 -8.21 -17.31 -18.65
N PHE A 885 -7.32 -16.75 -19.47
CA PHE A 885 -6.62 -17.48 -20.54
C PHE A 885 -5.18 -17.89 -20.16
N ARG A 886 -4.78 -17.77 -18.89
CA ARG A 886 -3.39 -18.01 -18.45
C ARG A 886 -2.93 -19.45 -18.64
N ASP A 887 -3.80 -20.42 -18.35
CA ASP A 887 -3.43 -21.83 -18.25
C ASP A 887 -3.62 -22.58 -19.59
N LEU A 888 -3.95 -21.85 -20.66
CA LEU A 888 -4.04 -22.34 -22.03
C LEU A 888 -2.70 -22.15 -22.77
N PRO A 889 -2.42 -22.94 -23.82
CA PRO A 889 -1.24 -22.75 -24.65
C PRO A 889 -1.18 -21.33 -25.22
N VAL A 890 0.02 -20.72 -25.20
CA VAL A 890 0.23 -19.29 -25.51
C VAL A 890 -0.45 -18.83 -26.80
N ASP A 891 -0.44 -19.64 -27.85
CA ASP A 891 -1.04 -19.27 -29.14
C ASP A 891 -2.58 -19.38 -29.13
N VAL A 892 -3.14 -20.29 -28.32
CA VAL A 892 -4.59 -20.38 -28.06
C VAL A 892 -5.05 -19.17 -27.24
N SER A 893 -4.31 -18.80 -26.19
CA SER A 893 -4.58 -17.61 -25.38
C SER A 893 -4.51 -16.34 -26.23
N LYS A 894 -3.46 -16.18 -27.04
CA LYS A 894 -3.33 -15.05 -27.99
C LYS A 894 -4.48 -15.00 -28.98
N PHE A 895 -4.88 -16.14 -29.55
CA PHE A 895 -5.99 -16.20 -30.51
C PHE A 895 -7.31 -15.70 -29.90
N TYR A 896 -7.70 -16.20 -28.73
CA TYR A 896 -8.95 -15.77 -28.09
C TYR A 896 -8.88 -14.35 -27.52
N LEU A 897 -7.73 -13.92 -26.97
CA LEU A 897 -7.55 -12.55 -26.49
C LEU A 897 -7.57 -11.53 -27.63
N ALA A 898 -7.00 -11.87 -28.80
CA ALA A 898 -7.14 -11.05 -30.01
C ALA A 898 -8.60 -10.91 -30.42
N ARG A 899 -9.36 -12.02 -30.48
CA ARG A 899 -10.80 -11.98 -30.81
C ARG A 899 -11.62 -11.14 -29.82
N LEU A 900 -11.32 -11.19 -28.52
CA LEU A 900 -11.98 -10.33 -27.53
C LEU A 900 -11.61 -8.85 -27.70
N ALA A 901 -10.37 -8.54 -28.08
CA ALA A 901 -9.97 -7.18 -28.40
C ALA A 901 -10.67 -6.66 -29.68
N ASP A 902 -10.84 -7.51 -30.69
CA ASP A 902 -11.60 -7.20 -31.91
C ASP A 902 -13.08 -6.95 -31.59
N GLU A 903 -13.72 -7.81 -30.78
CA GLU A 903 -15.11 -7.62 -30.34
C GLU A 903 -15.32 -6.31 -29.56
N ILE A 904 -14.38 -5.94 -28.69
CA ILE A 904 -14.43 -4.66 -27.95
C ILE A 904 -14.28 -3.48 -28.94
N SER A 905 -13.39 -3.61 -29.93
CA SER A 905 -13.17 -2.58 -30.96
C SER A 905 -14.42 -2.36 -31.80
N GLU A 906 -15.01 -3.43 -32.36
CA GLU A 906 -16.25 -3.36 -33.12
C GLU A 906 -17.42 -2.74 -32.32
N ARG A 907 -17.56 -3.12 -31.04
CA ARG A 907 -18.62 -2.59 -30.16
C ARG A 907 -18.39 -1.11 -29.85
N SER A 908 -17.13 -0.67 -29.75
CA SER A 908 -16.77 0.73 -29.53
C SER A 908 -17.12 1.60 -30.75
N GLU A 909 -16.82 1.13 -31.96
CA GLU A 909 -17.19 1.80 -33.22
C GLU A 909 -18.72 1.95 -33.35
N LYS A 910 -19.47 0.85 -33.12
CA LYS A 910 -20.95 0.85 -33.12
C LYS A 910 -21.56 1.78 -32.05
N LEU A 911 -20.88 1.99 -30.92
CA LEU A 911 -21.30 2.94 -29.89
C LEU A 911 -21.15 4.40 -30.37
N GLY A 912 -20.10 4.70 -31.14
CA GLY A 912 -19.90 6.00 -31.80
C GLY A 912 -20.96 6.29 -32.87
N GLU A 913 -21.31 5.30 -33.69
CA GLU A 913 -22.33 5.43 -34.74
C GLU A 913 -23.74 5.68 -34.19
N LYS A 914 -24.14 4.96 -33.13
CA LYS A 914 -25.45 5.17 -32.47
C LYS A 914 -25.60 6.57 -31.89
N LYS A 915 -24.54 7.14 -31.30
CA LYS A 915 -24.57 8.51 -30.78
C LYS A 915 -24.64 9.57 -31.89
N ARG A 916 -24.01 9.33 -33.05
CA ARG A 916 -24.09 10.24 -34.21
C ARG A 916 -25.48 10.24 -34.86
N THR A 917 -26.17 9.09 -34.86
CA THR A 917 -27.51 8.94 -35.45
C THR A 917 -28.66 9.33 -34.52
N SER A 918 -28.43 9.40 -33.20
CA SER A 918 -29.40 9.99 -32.27
C SER A 918 -29.35 11.53 -32.29
N GLY A 919 -28.15 12.13 -32.35
CA GLY A 919 -28.00 13.59 -32.36
C GLY A 919 -28.60 14.27 -33.59
N SER A 920 -28.61 13.59 -34.75
CA SER A 920 -29.20 14.12 -35.99
C SER A 920 -30.73 14.01 -36.07
N ARG A 921 -31.43 13.73 -34.95
CA ARG A 921 -32.90 13.68 -34.86
C ARG A 921 -33.50 14.68 -33.87
N GLU A 922 -32.68 15.38 -33.10
CA GLU A 922 -33.13 16.40 -32.15
C GLU A 922 -33.06 17.83 -32.73
N ASP A 923 -32.41 18.03 -33.88
CA ASP A 923 -32.39 19.31 -34.63
C ASP A 923 -33.56 19.46 -35.64
N GLU A 924 -34.56 18.57 -35.62
CA GLU A 924 -35.71 18.56 -36.56
C GLU A 924 -37.10 18.48 -35.86
N GLN A 925 -37.22 18.91 -34.60
CA GLN A 925 -38.50 19.08 -33.88
C GLN A 925 -38.61 20.42 -33.14
#